data_AF-A0A6A6SVQ1-F1
#
_entry.id   AF-A0A6A6SVQ1-F1
#
_cell.length_a   1.000
_cell.length_b   1.000
_cell.length_c   1.000
_cell.angle_alpha   90.00
_cell.angle_beta   90.00
_cell.angle_gamma   90.00
#
_symmetry.space_group_name_H-M   'P 1'
#
loop_
_entity.id
_entity.type
_entity.pdbx_description
1 polymer ?
#
loop_
_entity_poly.entity_id
_entity_poly.type
_entity_poly.pdbx_seq_one_letter_code
_entity_poly.pdbx_strand_id
1 'polypeptide(L)'
;MSEVDARFVKRGFWVNTAQGGIAGSTITTDVETGTILVALLAILSSLAVTNLWGLVLFGSHQSRAHGRPADALYRQQQALLRIGLTPDSFLADWMKLYWIWRKRTRRALQRSYGQLVLALAFSILTVVVGISSSYVITSTDIQVLVQSSSCGPLNIEPTTSNFSGEYLNGLSDYRKAVDDRSVPFSQECFRNSTTPSLRCRAFIQPSIDLKTIREGCPFGSSICQNIDQPAVSIDSGLITANSYFGWNMNARDAITFRRKITCAILEDKGRTFVVNVTNFPYRDRPLIPGEQLYMAYYGSIPSAGAWQNFTFYQSLVKSNVTATFNVGWARAFLGTGYAVLNGIKVLPEMQSNDSDLMLIAIMKNQVAYLGPYQFCLAQESGPDFCTSLDALPSTVSNADFPGASDLQIAAIQLLVSSALPYDSASAADTVFEAGDIAAQSAGRLQPLPDDQWIREIVGWERYFWASVQTVVSDYAIGYGALVPSIQSYVRTNLTAGERQLCSMQRMVKPGGFVNISVFGLSFIIAFSCIVTILNLALLKFLIYLSKFRRPLSPRIERWIQDGVFQLQRQAYGRHDQGSWERIDKEIPATVIDEILYELPLELEPPACSHVRGKLDCTGTEMQAQVQADASPSAPTTTNGKGSVGPGSEDGVSVDTHQTENGTDWGYVVEEGEAAKARHSQQ
;
A
#
# COMPACT_ATOMS: atom_id res chain seq x y z
N MET A 1 11.88 -2.64 -12.10
CA MET A 1 10.87 -3.68 -11.81
C MET A 1 9.50 -3.07 -11.87
N SER A 2 8.60 -3.66 -12.63
CA SER A 2 7.17 -3.41 -12.49
C SER A 2 6.66 -4.09 -11.22
N GLU A 3 5.95 -3.31 -10.42
CA GLU A 3 4.88 -3.74 -9.52
C GLU A 3 4.02 -4.85 -10.17
N VAL A 4 3.52 -5.81 -9.38
CA VAL A 4 2.79 -6.98 -9.90
C VAL A 4 1.60 -6.50 -10.74
N ASP A 5 1.63 -6.84 -12.04
CA ASP A 5 0.60 -6.49 -13.02
C ASP A 5 -0.80 -6.85 -12.47
N ALA A 6 -1.74 -5.92 -12.54
CA ALA A 6 -3.06 -5.98 -11.87
C ALA A 6 -3.97 -7.13 -12.34
N ARG A 7 -3.56 -7.90 -13.36
CA ARG A 7 -4.17 -9.19 -13.75
C ARG A 7 -3.62 -10.42 -13.00
N PHE A 8 -2.42 -10.34 -12.43
CA PHE A 8 -1.78 -11.40 -11.63
C PHE A 8 -1.92 -11.18 -10.12
N VAL A 9 -2.43 -10.02 -9.70
CA VAL A 9 -2.83 -9.76 -8.31
C VAL A 9 -4.05 -10.62 -7.97
N LYS A 10 -3.92 -11.52 -6.99
CA LYS A 10 -5.07 -12.28 -6.47
C LYS A 10 -6.05 -11.32 -5.79
N ARG A 11 -7.24 -11.16 -6.39
CA ARG A 11 -8.35 -10.39 -5.81
C ARG A 11 -9.12 -11.23 -4.80
N GLY A 12 -9.75 -10.56 -3.83
CA GLY A 12 -10.50 -11.23 -2.76
C GLY A 12 -9.61 -11.76 -1.63
N PHE A 13 -10.07 -12.81 -0.94
CA PHE A 13 -9.53 -13.25 0.35
C PHE A 13 -8.20 -14.03 0.26
N TRP A 14 -7.26 -13.67 1.13
CA TRP A 14 -6.05 -14.45 1.43
C TRP A 14 -5.54 -14.15 2.84
N VAL A 15 -4.56 -14.94 3.30
CA VAL A 15 -3.96 -14.81 4.63
C VAL A 15 -2.45 -14.63 4.50
N ASN A 16 -1.92 -13.54 5.07
CA ASN A 16 -0.49 -13.29 5.19
C ASN A 16 0.07 -14.06 6.40
N THR A 17 0.81 -15.15 6.15
CA THR A 17 1.35 -16.02 7.22
C THR A 17 2.32 -15.29 8.14
N ALA A 18 3.06 -14.29 7.65
CA ALA A 18 3.99 -13.49 8.46
C ALA A 18 3.28 -12.60 9.51
N GLN A 19 2.00 -12.28 9.29
CA GLN A 19 1.16 -11.54 10.23
C GLN A 19 0.24 -12.46 11.06
N GLY A 20 0.35 -13.78 10.88
CA GLY A 20 -0.48 -14.78 11.54
C GLY A 20 -1.93 -14.83 11.01
N GLY A 21 -2.64 -15.92 11.31
CA GLY A 21 -3.93 -16.22 10.69
C GLY A 21 -5.04 -15.18 10.90
N ILE A 22 -5.04 -14.47 12.04
CA ILE A 22 -6.09 -13.50 12.37
C ILE A 22 -5.75 -12.12 11.79
N ALA A 23 -4.61 -11.53 12.16
CA ALA A 23 -4.25 -10.18 11.72
C ALA A 23 -3.86 -10.13 10.23
N GLY A 24 -3.26 -11.18 9.69
CA GLY A 24 -2.91 -11.29 8.27
C GLY A 24 -4.07 -11.58 7.33
N SER A 25 -5.31 -11.73 7.81
CA SER A 25 -6.49 -11.94 6.97
C SER A 25 -6.81 -10.66 6.16
N THR A 26 -6.62 -10.72 4.84
CA THR A 26 -6.61 -9.57 3.92
C THR A 26 -7.53 -9.78 2.72
N ILE A 27 -8.16 -8.69 2.25
CA ILE A 27 -8.88 -8.64 0.97
C ILE A 27 -8.23 -7.57 0.09
N THR A 28 -7.86 -7.96 -1.13
CA THR A 28 -7.25 -7.07 -2.13
C THR A 28 -8.26 -6.75 -3.24
N THR A 29 -8.42 -5.46 -3.57
CA THR A 29 -9.42 -4.94 -4.52
C THR A 29 -8.95 -3.60 -5.14
N ASP A 30 -9.78 -2.95 -5.94
CA ASP A 30 -9.59 -1.64 -6.59
C ASP A 30 -9.98 -0.41 -5.71
N VAL A 31 -9.59 0.80 -6.14
CA VAL A 31 -9.92 2.07 -5.42
C VAL A 31 -11.42 2.28 -5.30
N GLU A 32 -12.16 2.02 -6.36
CA GLU A 32 -13.56 2.41 -6.48
C GLU A 32 -14.40 1.62 -5.46
N THR A 33 -14.28 0.29 -5.51
CA THR A 33 -14.82 -0.63 -4.51
C THR A 33 -14.31 -0.32 -3.10
N GLY A 34 -13.02 -0.04 -2.94
CA GLY A 34 -12.44 0.31 -1.63
C GLY A 34 -12.99 1.61 -1.05
N THR A 35 -13.19 2.65 -1.87
CA THR A 35 -13.70 3.96 -1.45
C THR A 35 -15.17 3.86 -1.05
N ILE A 36 -15.96 3.11 -1.82
CA ILE A 36 -17.34 2.73 -1.46
C ILE A 36 -17.36 2.01 -0.11
N LEU A 37 -16.41 1.11 0.16
CA LEU A 37 -16.30 0.41 1.44
C LEU A 37 -15.87 1.32 2.60
N VAL A 38 -14.98 2.31 2.42
CA VAL A 38 -14.70 3.32 3.48
C VAL A 38 -15.97 4.09 3.83
N ALA A 39 -16.69 4.58 2.82
CA ALA A 39 -17.91 5.36 3.02
C ALA A 39 -18.98 4.55 3.76
N LEU A 40 -19.20 3.29 3.36
CA LEU A 40 -20.14 2.38 4.01
C LEU A 40 -19.71 2.05 5.45
N LEU A 41 -18.40 1.86 5.72
CA LEU A 41 -17.88 1.63 7.07
C LEU A 41 -17.99 2.87 7.97
N ALA A 42 -17.77 4.08 7.44
CA ALA A 42 -17.97 5.33 8.17
C ALA A 42 -19.44 5.57 8.54
N ILE A 43 -20.38 5.21 7.65
CA ILE A 43 -21.83 5.26 7.92
C ILE A 43 -22.20 4.23 9.00
N LEU A 44 -21.78 2.96 8.85
CA LEU A 44 -22.07 1.90 9.82
C LEU A 44 -21.47 2.19 11.21
N SER A 45 -20.27 2.76 11.28
CA SER A 45 -19.61 3.06 12.55
C SER A 45 -20.23 4.30 13.24
N SER A 46 -20.63 5.32 12.48
CA SER A 46 -21.42 6.46 12.99
C SER A 46 -22.80 6.03 13.52
N LEU A 47 -23.47 5.11 12.80
CA LEU A 47 -24.72 4.51 13.23
C LEU A 47 -24.53 3.70 14.53
N ALA A 48 -23.41 2.99 14.68
CA ALA A 48 -23.09 2.26 15.90
C ALA A 48 -22.91 3.19 17.11
N VAL A 49 -22.14 4.28 16.97
CA VAL A 49 -21.95 5.25 18.06
C VAL A 49 -23.28 5.93 18.43
N THR A 50 -24.14 6.22 17.45
CA THR A 50 -25.48 6.77 17.69
C THR A 50 -26.40 5.80 18.46
N ASN A 51 -26.38 4.51 18.10
CA ASN A 51 -27.15 3.48 18.84
C ASN A 51 -26.56 3.20 20.23
N LEU A 52 -25.24 3.24 20.38
CA LEU A 52 -24.57 3.14 21.68
C LEU A 52 -24.92 4.33 22.59
N TRP A 53 -25.01 5.53 22.04
CA TRP A 53 -25.47 6.72 22.74
C TRP A 53 -26.91 6.57 23.24
N GLY A 54 -27.82 6.02 22.44
CA GLY A 54 -29.18 5.67 22.87
C GLY A 54 -29.22 4.73 24.08
N LEU A 55 -28.40 3.68 24.05
CA LEU A 55 -28.22 2.75 25.17
C LEU A 55 -27.66 3.45 26.44
N VAL A 56 -26.72 4.38 26.26
CA VAL A 56 -26.13 5.18 27.35
C VAL A 56 -27.14 6.19 27.93
N LEU A 57 -27.92 6.88 27.11
CA LEU A 57 -29.02 7.75 27.56
C LEU A 57 -30.04 6.95 28.38
N PHE A 58 -30.44 5.77 27.90
CA PHE A 58 -31.33 4.86 28.63
C PHE A 58 -30.72 4.43 29.96
N GLY A 59 -29.44 4.03 30.01
CA GLY A 59 -28.73 3.67 31.25
C GLY A 59 -28.63 4.84 32.26
N SER A 60 -28.28 6.03 31.78
CA SER A 60 -28.29 7.27 32.58
C SER A 60 -29.69 7.62 33.08
N HIS A 61 -30.74 7.36 32.31
CA HIS A 61 -32.11 7.53 32.78
C HIS A 61 -32.48 6.49 33.84
N GLN A 62 -32.29 5.20 33.57
CA GLN A 62 -32.70 4.10 34.45
C GLN A 62 -31.93 4.09 35.78
N SER A 63 -30.67 4.52 35.81
CA SER A 63 -29.92 4.69 37.07
C SER A 63 -30.47 5.83 37.93
N ARG A 64 -30.98 6.89 37.29
CA ARG A 64 -31.57 8.10 37.92
C ARG A 64 -33.05 7.97 38.27
N ALA A 65 -33.79 7.06 37.65
CA ALA A 65 -35.25 6.90 37.80
C ALA A 65 -35.70 6.30 39.17
N HIS A 66 -35.09 6.72 40.27
CA HIS A 66 -35.32 6.22 41.64
C HIS A 66 -36.62 6.73 42.30
N GLY A 67 -37.38 7.61 41.65
CA GLY A 67 -38.75 7.95 42.05
C GLY A 67 -38.93 8.81 43.30
N ARG A 68 -37.86 9.32 43.92
CA ARG A 68 -37.95 10.22 45.09
C ARG A 68 -38.35 11.64 44.65
N PRO A 69 -38.89 12.47 45.55
CA PRO A 69 -39.01 13.91 45.31
C PRO A 69 -37.65 14.50 44.88
N ALA A 70 -37.68 15.39 43.88
CA ALA A 70 -36.49 15.98 43.28
C ALA A 70 -36.84 17.35 42.65
N ASP A 71 -35.85 18.24 42.54
CA ASP A 71 -36.05 19.59 42.00
C ASP A 71 -36.27 19.63 40.48
N ALA A 72 -36.74 20.79 40.00
CA ALA A 72 -37.07 21.01 38.59
C ALA A 72 -35.88 20.77 37.65
N LEU A 73 -34.66 21.15 38.04
CA LEU A 73 -33.43 20.84 37.30
C LEU A 73 -33.26 19.32 37.14
N TYR A 74 -33.43 18.54 38.22
CA TYR A 74 -33.33 17.09 38.14
C TYR A 74 -34.38 16.46 37.22
N ARG A 75 -35.62 16.99 37.23
CA ARG A 75 -36.74 16.49 36.41
C ARG A 75 -36.57 16.87 34.94
N GLN A 76 -36.17 18.10 34.63
CA GLN A 76 -35.82 18.52 33.27
C GLN A 76 -34.65 17.72 32.71
N GLN A 77 -33.64 17.41 33.54
CA GLN A 77 -32.55 16.48 33.16
C GLN A 77 -33.03 15.03 32.90
N GLN A 78 -34.09 14.55 33.57
CA GLN A 78 -34.65 13.23 33.27
C GLN A 78 -35.41 13.23 31.93
N ALA A 79 -36.24 14.25 31.68
CA ALA A 79 -36.91 14.42 30.39
C ALA A 79 -35.90 14.51 29.23
N LEU A 80 -34.82 15.28 29.37
CA LEU A 80 -33.78 15.42 28.33
C LEU A 80 -33.07 14.08 28.02
N LEU A 81 -32.85 13.22 29.03
CA LEU A 81 -32.34 11.86 28.84
C LEU A 81 -33.34 10.93 28.11
N ARG A 82 -34.63 11.27 28.09
CA ARG A 82 -35.71 10.49 27.47
C ARG A 82 -36.02 10.88 26.03
N ILE A 83 -35.73 12.11 25.61
CA ILE A 83 -35.99 12.59 24.24
C ILE A 83 -35.20 11.79 23.18
N GLY A 84 -34.02 11.26 23.52
CA GLY A 84 -33.21 10.47 22.58
C GLY A 84 -32.40 11.31 21.58
N LEU A 85 -32.08 12.56 21.94
CA LEU A 85 -31.26 13.47 21.15
C LEU A 85 -29.87 12.90 20.82
N THR A 86 -29.33 13.26 19.65
CA THR A 86 -27.93 12.98 19.26
C THR A 86 -26.94 13.61 20.25
N PRO A 87 -25.68 13.13 20.35
CA PRO A 87 -24.71 13.67 21.32
C PRO A 87 -24.59 15.19 21.30
N ASP A 88 -24.56 15.80 20.10
CA ASP A 88 -24.34 17.24 19.91
C ASP A 88 -25.57 18.09 20.27
N SER A 89 -26.76 17.65 19.85
CA SER A 89 -28.02 18.33 20.19
C SER A 89 -28.33 18.20 21.68
N PHE A 90 -28.08 17.01 22.25
CA PHE A 90 -28.14 16.78 23.68
C PHE A 90 -27.16 17.68 24.45
N LEU A 91 -25.90 17.77 23.99
CA LEU A 91 -24.87 18.61 24.61
C LEU A 91 -25.31 20.09 24.61
N ALA A 92 -25.82 20.60 23.49
CA ALA A 92 -26.33 21.96 23.37
C ALA A 92 -27.47 22.25 24.36
N ASP A 93 -28.48 21.37 24.43
CA ASP A 93 -29.63 21.57 25.33
C ASP A 93 -29.29 21.35 26.81
N TRP A 94 -28.38 20.44 27.13
CA TRP A 94 -27.86 20.26 28.49
C TRP A 94 -27.01 21.46 28.94
N MET A 95 -26.31 22.13 28.02
CA MET A 95 -25.64 23.41 28.28
C MET A 95 -26.63 24.56 28.49
N LYS A 96 -27.70 24.68 27.67
CA LYS A 96 -28.79 25.65 27.90
C LYS A 96 -29.40 25.46 29.30
N LEU A 97 -29.72 24.22 29.65
CA LEU A 97 -30.29 23.84 30.95
C LEU A 97 -29.35 24.21 32.11
N TYR A 98 -28.05 23.90 32.00
CA TYR A 98 -27.05 24.36 32.97
C TYR A 98 -27.01 25.90 33.08
N TRP A 99 -27.00 26.62 31.95
CA TRP A 99 -26.87 28.08 31.91
C TRP A 99 -28.03 28.81 32.61
N ILE A 100 -29.25 28.27 32.51
CA ILE A 100 -30.45 28.75 33.19
C ILE A 100 -30.37 28.49 34.71
N TRP A 101 -29.98 27.27 35.11
CA TRP A 101 -30.02 26.86 36.52
C TRP A 101 -28.75 27.19 37.32
N ARG A 102 -27.64 27.60 36.69
CA ARG A 102 -26.33 27.86 37.35
C ARG A 102 -26.37 28.85 38.53
N LYS A 103 -27.29 29.82 38.53
CA LYS A 103 -27.52 30.77 39.64
C LYS A 103 -28.75 30.43 40.50
N ARG A 104 -29.56 29.44 40.11
CA ARG A 104 -30.85 29.09 40.74
C ARG A 104 -30.79 27.84 41.62
N THR A 105 -29.82 26.94 41.42
CA THR A 105 -29.71 25.68 42.17
C THR A 105 -28.30 25.47 42.76
N ARG A 106 -28.22 25.07 44.04
CA ARG A 106 -26.95 24.76 44.70
C ARG A 106 -26.24 23.60 43.98
N ARG A 107 -24.93 23.77 43.74
CA ARG A 107 -24.05 22.79 43.05
C ARG A 107 -24.50 22.40 41.63
N ALA A 108 -25.18 23.31 40.91
CA ALA A 108 -25.66 23.07 39.54
C ALA A 108 -24.57 22.55 38.58
N LEU A 109 -23.36 23.12 38.61
CA LEU A 109 -22.24 22.64 37.78
C LEU A 109 -21.90 21.17 38.08
N GLN A 110 -21.69 20.80 39.34
CA GLN A 110 -21.38 19.42 39.74
C GLN A 110 -22.46 18.43 39.32
N ARG A 111 -23.74 18.84 39.33
CA ARG A 111 -24.89 18.02 38.92
C ARG A 111 -25.04 17.87 37.40
N SER A 112 -24.57 18.83 36.61
CA SER A 112 -24.61 18.75 35.13
C SER A 112 -23.34 18.18 34.51
N TYR A 113 -22.18 18.34 35.17
CA TYR A 113 -20.84 18.06 34.66
C TYR A 113 -20.67 16.66 34.06
N GLY A 114 -21.01 15.60 34.81
CA GLY A 114 -20.75 14.22 34.38
C GLY A 114 -21.41 13.86 33.05
N GLN A 115 -22.68 14.25 32.85
CA GLN A 115 -23.40 13.98 31.61
C GLN A 115 -22.99 14.94 30.47
N LEU A 116 -22.53 16.16 30.79
CA LEU A 116 -21.99 17.11 29.81
C LEU A 116 -20.66 16.59 29.24
N VAL A 117 -19.74 16.13 30.09
CA VAL A 117 -18.48 15.48 29.69
C VAL A 117 -18.77 14.21 28.88
N LEU A 118 -19.75 13.40 29.30
CA LEU A 118 -20.13 12.18 28.60
C LEU A 118 -20.68 12.46 27.19
N ALA A 119 -21.53 13.49 27.03
CA ALA A 119 -22.03 13.91 25.72
C ALA A 119 -20.90 14.41 24.81
N LEU A 120 -20.04 15.29 25.32
CA LEU A 120 -18.86 15.79 24.59
C LEU A 120 -17.91 14.65 24.17
N ALA A 121 -17.70 13.65 25.04
CA ALA A 121 -16.89 12.48 24.71
C ALA A 121 -17.53 11.65 23.59
N PHE A 122 -18.86 11.50 23.55
CA PHE A 122 -19.56 10.80 22.46
C PHE A 122 -19.59 11.59 21.15
N SER A 123 -19.69 12.93 21.18
CA SER A 123 -19.49 13.80 20.01
C SER A 123 -18.10 13.59 19.40
N ILE A 124 -17.04 13.67 20.22
CA ILE A 124 -15.66 13.45 19.78
C ILE A 124 -15.48 12.00 19.26
N LEU A 125 -16.02 11.00 19.97
CA LEU A 125 -15.96 9.60 19.58
C LEU A 125 -16.59 9.36 18.20
N THR A 126 -17.71 10.02 17.89
CA THR A 126 -18.39 9.89 16.59
C THR A 126 -17.46 10.33 15.45
N VAL A 127 -16.79 11.47 15.59
CA VAL A 127 -15.81 11.98 14.61
C VAL A 127 -14.59 11.07 14.51
N VAL A 128 -14.00 10.67 15.65
CA VAL A 128 -12.80 9.82 15.69
C VAL A 128 -13.07 8.45 15.06
N VAL A 129 -14.22 7.84 15.35
CA VAL A 129 -14.61 6.52 14.80
C VAL A 129 -14.92 6.61 13.30
N GLY A 130 -15.58 7.68 12.85
CA GLY A 130 -15.81 7.92 11.42
C GLY A 130 -14.51 8.04 10.62
N ILE A 131 -13.54 8.82 11.11
CA ILE A 131 -12.20 8.93 10.52
C ILE A 131 -11.46 7.59 10.58
N SER A 132 -11.56 6.87 11.70
CA SER A 132 -10.86 5.59 11.90
C SER A 132 -11.30 4.48 10.95
N SER A 133 -12.48 4.57 10.34
CA SER A 133 -12.91 3.66 9.27
C SER A 133 -11.97 3.69 8.06
N SER A 134 -11.21 4.77 7.84
CA SER A 134 -10.18 4.84 6.80
C SER A 134 -8.97 3.96 7.08
N TYR A 135 -8.55 3.78 8.35
CA TYR A 135 -7.40 2.95 8.72
C TYR A 135 -7.63 1.44 8.52
N VAL A 136 -8.86 1.01 8.23
CA VAL A 136 -9.16 -0.36 7.78
C VAL A 136 -8.64 -0.59 6.35
N ILE A 137 -8.39 0.47 5.59
CA ILE A 137 -7.85 0.43 4.23
C ILE A 137 -6.42 0.96 4.21
N THR A 138 -5.52 0.21 3.57
CA THR A 138 -4.12 0.60 3.35
C THR A 138 -3.92 0.85 1.86
N SER A 139 -3.63 2.10 1.47
CA SER A 139 -3.47 2.50 0.07
C SER A 139 -2.02 2.59 -0.41
N THR A 140 -1.06 2.43 0.50
CA THR A 140 0.38 2.65 0.26
C THR A 140 1.20 1.40 0.58
N ASP A 141 2.19 1.08 -0.27
CA ASP A 141 3.18 0.01 -0.07
C ASP A 141 2.55 -1.36 0.30
N ILE A 142 1.55 -1.76 -0.49
CA ILE A 142 0.68 -2.90 -0.21
C ILE A 142 1.34 -4.24 -0.58
N GLN A 143 1.29 -5.22 0.33
CA GLN A 143 1.59 -6.61 0.02
C GLN A 143 0.37 -7.28 -0.65
N VAL A 144 0.62 -8.11 -1.66
CA VAL A 144 -0.40 -8.83 -2.43
C VAL A 144 0.05 -10.26 -2.74
N LEU A 145 -0.88 -11.20 -2.83
CA LEU A 145 -0.60 -12.56 -3.25
C LEU A 145 -0.69 -12.68 -4.78
N VAL A 146 0.29 -13.32 -5.41
CA VAL A 146 0.33 -13.52 -6.87
C VAL A 146 -0.47 -14.77 -7.25
N GLN A 147 -1.24 -14.69 -8.34
CA GLN A 147 -1.91 -15.82 -8.97
C GLN A 147 -1.78 -15.74 -10.49
N SER A 148 -1.29 -16.82 -11.12
CA SER A 148 -1.16 -16.95 -12.57
C SER A 148 -1.49 -18.39 -12.99
N SER A 149 -2.05 -18.56 -14.17
CA SER A 149 -2.37 -19.87 -14.77
C SER A 149 -1.14 -20.59 -15.37
N SER A 150 -0.02 -19.88 -15.49
CA SER A 150 1.16 -20.35 -16.24
C SER A 150 2.37 -20.63 -15.35
N CYS A 151 2.16 -20.93 -14.06
CA CYS A 151 3.25 -21.25 -13.14
C CYS A 151 3.74 -22.70 -13.29
N GLY A 152 5.05 -22.89 -13.34
CA GLY A 152 5.69 -24.21 -13.44
C GLY A 152 7.22 -24.11 -13.47
N PRO A 153 7.94 -25.22 -13.23
CA PRO A 153 9.39 -25.27 -13.34
C PRO A 153 9.86 -25.36 -14.80
N LEU A 154 11.08 -24.89 -15.07
CA LEU A 154 11.76 -25.14 -16.34
C LEU A 154 12.37 -26.54 -16.36
N ASN A 155 12.31 -27.21 -17.52
CA ASN A 155 13.01 -28.46 -17.72
C ASN A 155 14.44 -28.18 -18.22
N ILE A 156 15.44 -28.56 -17.42
CA ILE A 156 16.88 -28.32 -17.64
C ILE A 156 17.69 -29.63 -17.45
N GLU A 157 17.10 -30.78 -17.74
CA GLU A 157 17.75 -32.09 -17.55
C GLU A 157 18.77 -32.37 -18.68
N PRO A 158 20.05 -32.67 -18.36
CA PRO A 158 21.15 -32.72 -19.34
C PRO A 158 21.21 -34.05 -20.13
N THR A 159 20.10 -34.45 -20.76
CA THR A 159 20.09 -35.58 -21.69
C THR A 159 20.66 -35.16 -23.05
N THR A 160 21.71 -35.85 -23.50
CA THR A 160 22.58 -35.41 -24.62
C THR A 160 21.95 -35.52 -26.01
N SER A 161 20.64 -35.75 -26.12
CA SER A 161 19.92 -35.95 -27.39
C SER A 161 19.06 -34.77 -27.83
N ASN A 162 18.67 -33.86 -26.91
CA ASN A 162 17.57 -32.92 -27.16
C ASN A 162 17.98 -31.43 -27.19
N PHE A 163 19.28 -31.12 -27.12
CA PHE A 163 19.78 -29.74 -27.23
C PHE A 163 19.76 -29.25 -28.69
N SER A 164 18.59 -28.84 -29.18
CA SER A 164 18.50 -28.05 -30.41
C SER A 164 19.15 -26.68 -30.21
N GLY A 165 19.64 -26.07 -31.29
CA GLY A 165 20.14 -24.70 -31.25
C GLY A 165 19.06 -23.70 -30.79
N GLU A 166 17.80 -23.99 -31.09
CA GLU A 166 16.63 -23.23 -30.62
C GLU A 166 16.41 -23.34 -29.10
N TYR A 167 16.62 -24.51 -28.48
CA TYR A 167 16.55 -24.65 -27.02
C TYR A 167 17.75 -23.99 -26.32
N LEU A 168 18.96 -24.05 -26.91
CA LEU A 168 20.12 -23.34 -26.39
C LEU A 168 19.98 -21.82 -26.55
N ASN A 169 19.39 -21.35 -27.65
CA ASN A 169 18.99 -19.96 -27.79
C ASN A 169 17.89 -19.61 -26.79
N GLY A 170 16.88 -20.46 -26.60
CA GLY A 170 15.83 -20.25 -25.60
C GLY A 170 16.32 -20.26 -24.14
N LEU A 171 17.40 -21.00 -23.81
CA LEU A 171 18.08 -20.91 -22.51
C LEU A 171 19.11 -19.78 -22.44
N SER A 172 19.62 -19.30 -23.57
CA SER A 172 20.33 -18.02 -23.63
C SER A 172 19.31 -16.91 -23.37
N ASP A 173 18.29 -16.78 -24.21
CA ASP A 173 17.16 -15.85 -24.13
C ASP A 173 16.33 -16.01 -22.84
N TYR A 174 16.37 -17.16 -22.15
CA TYR A 174 15.84 -17.31 -20.78
C TYR A 174 16.89 -17.09 -19.69
N ARG A 175 18.19 -17.28 -19.91
CA ARG A 175 19.18 -16.57 -19.09
C ARG A 175 19.03 -15.05 -19.27
N LYS A 176 18.44 -14.61 -20.38
CA LYS A 176 17.95 -13.26 -20.69
C LYS A 176 16.45 -13.08 -20.40
N ALA A 177 15.97 -14.01 -19.56
CA ALA A 177 14.92 -13.90 -18.56
C ALA A 177 15.49 -14.32 -17.17
N VAL A 178 16.82 -14.28 -16.97
CA VAL A 178 17.53 -14.37 -15.66
C VAL A 178 18.32 -13.10 -15.34
N ASP A 179 18.72 -12.26 -16.33
CA ASP A 179 19.34 -10.93 -16.18
C ASP A 179 18.56 -9.55 -16.59
N ASP A 180 17.39 -9.09 -16.02
CA ASP A 180 16.62 -7.77 -15.86
C ASP A 180 15.50 -7.62 -14.71
N ARG A 181 15.82 -7.84 -13.41
CA ARG A 181 15.24 -8.35 -12.12
C ARG A 181 15.97 -7.73 -10.89
N SER A 182 16.97 -8.37 -10.23
CA SER A 182 17.19 -8.19 -8.75
C SER A 182 18.60 -8.15 -8.04
N VAL A 183 19.63 -7.43 -8.53
CA VAL A 183 21.05 -7.23 -8.09
C VAL A 183 21.80 -6.05 -8.86
N PRO A 184 21.23 -5.20 -9.75
CA PRO A 184 21.31 -3.71 -9.63
C PRO A 184 20.31 -3.10 -8.71
N PHE A 185 19.21 -3.80 -8.56
CA PHE A 185 18.61 -3.91 -7.25
C PHE A 185 19.67 -4.28 -6.15
N SER A 186 20.90 -4.73 -6.43
CA SER A 186 22.02 -4.77 -5.48
C SER A 186 22.85 -3.50 -5.50
N GLN A 187 23.20 -2.95 -6.68
CA GLN A 187 23.82 -1.61 -6.76
C GLN A 187 23.04 -0.55 -5.98
N GLU A 188 21.71 -0.64 -6.00
CA GLU A 188 20.77 0.32 -5.46
C GLU A 188 20.22 -0.12 -4.09
N CYS A 189 19.93 -1.41 -3.90
CA CYS A 189 19.19 -1.91 -2.72
C CYS A 189 19.97 -2.88 -1.82
N PHE A 190 21.13 -3.41 -2.23
CA PHE A 190 22.09 -4.03 -1.30
C PHE A 190 23.08 -3.00 -0.73
N ARG A 191 23.01 -1.73 -1.15
CA ARG A 191 23.67 -0.61 -0.47
C ARG A 191 22.77 -0.09 0.65
N ASN A 192 23.36 0.15 1.84
CA ASN A 192 22.68 0.77 2.97
C ASN A 192 22.31 2.23 2.63
N SER A 193 21.10 2.44 2.14
CA SER A 193 20.51 3.75 1.87
C SER A 193 19.37 4.02 2.87
N THR A 194 19.28 5.26 3.35
CA THR A 194 18.22 5.69 4.28
C THR A 194 16.86 5.86 3.61
N THR A 195 16.82 5.89 2.27
CA THR A 195 15.61 6.12 1.47
C THR A 195 15.59 5.14 0.29
N PRO A 196 15.17 3.88 0.48
CA PRO A 196 15.20 2.87 -0.59
C PRO A 196 14.21 3.21 -1.70
N SER A 197 14.66 3.07 -2.95
CA SER A 197 13.90 3.43 -4.15
C SER A 197 12.72 2.50 -4.41
N LEU A 198 11.89 2.85 -5.39
CA LEU A 198 10.76 1.99 -5.80
C LEU A 198 11.22 0.63 -6.38
N ARG A 199 12.43 0.55 -6.98
CA ARG A 199 13.00 -0.74 -7.45
C ARG A 199 13.23 -1.67 -6.25
N CYS A 200 13.70 -1.11 -5.12
CA CYS A 200 13.98 -1.83 -3.89
C CYS A 200 12.75 -2.37 -3.16
N ARG A 201 11.54 -1.96 -3.55
CA ARG A 201 10.27 -2.43 -2.98
C ARG A 201 9.67 -3.63 -3.72
N ALA A 202 10.36 -4.15 -4.73
CA ALA A 202 9.86 -5.25 -5.56
C ALA A 202 9.89 -6.62 -4.88
N PHE A 203 10.71 -6.81 -3.85
CA PHE A 203 10.71 -8.00 -2.98
C PHE A 203 10.48 -7.58 -1.53
N ILE A 204 10.01 -8.51 -0.69
CA ILE A 204 9.68 -8.25 0.73
C ILE A 204 10.93 -7.85 1.53
N GLN A 205 12.10 -8.39 1.17
CA GLN A 205 13.39 -8.05 1.75
C GLN A 205 14.36 -7.67 0.61
N PRO A 206 14.88 -6.43 0.54
CA PRO A 206 15.68 -5.95 -0.58
C PRO A 206 17.10 -6.50 -0.64
N SER A 207 17.64 -6.99 0.47
CA SER A 207 19.05 -7.37 0.58
C SER A 207 19.30 -8.47 1.61
N ILE A 208 20.39 -9.21 1.40
CA ILE A 208 20.92 -10.22 2.31
C ILE A 208 22.19 -9.64 2.96
N ASP A 209 22.35 -9.83 4.28
CA ASP A 209 23.57 -9.47 5.00
C ASP A 209 24.70 -10.43 4.59
N LEU A 210 25.68 -9.93 3.82
CA LEU A 210 26.79 -10.72 3.28
C LEU A 210 28.07 -10.48 4.09
N LYS A 211 28.42 -11.46 4.91
CA LYS A 211 29.59 -11.40 5.78
C LYS A 211 30.84 -11.65 4.96
N THR A 212 31.62 -10.59 4.78
CA THR A 212 32.87 -10.59 4.00
C THR A 212 34.05 -10.63 4.95
N ILE A 213 34.90 -11.65 4.83
CA ILE A 213 36.03 -11.93 5.73
C ILE A 213 37.28 -12.22 4.90
N ARG A 214 38.47 -11.79 5.34
CA ARG A 214 39.73 -12.23 4.74
C ARG A 214 40.16 -13.57 5.30
N GLU A 215 40.55 -14.50 4.42
CA GLU A 215 40.93 -15.88 4.76
C GLU A 215 42.29 -16.23 4.12
N GLY A 216 42.87 -17.35 4.54
CA GLY A 216 44.05 -17.93 3.88
C GLY A 216 43.73 -18.43 2.47
N CYS A 217 44.78 -18.78 1.70
CA CYS A 217 44.61 -19.37 0.36
C CYS A 217 43.69 -20.62 0.44
N PRO A 218 42.62 -20.73 -0.36
CA PRO A 218 41.73 -21.89 -0.40
C PRO A 218 42.33 -23.08 -1.18
N PHE A 219 43.57 -22.93 -1.65
CA PHE A 219 44.33 -23.86 -2.47
C PHE A 219 45.70 -24.13 -1.82
N GLY A 220 46.52 -24.97 -2.44
CA GLY A 220 47.92 -25.13 -2.03
C GLY A 220 48.66 -23.79 -1.99
N SER A 221 49.49 -23.56 -0.97
CA SER A 221 50.18 -22.28 -0.74
C SER A 221 51.18 -21.87 -1.85
N SER A 222 51.40 -22.74 -2.84
CA SER A 222 52.22 -22.56 -4.04
C SER A 222 51.50 -21.90 -5.24
N ILE A 223 50.20 -21.57 -5.13
CA ILE A 223 49.42 -21.04 -6.25
C ILE A 223 48.73 -19.69 -6.01
N CYS A 224 48.45 -19.30 -4.76
CA CYS A 224 48.03 -17.93 -4.44
C CYS A 224 49.22 -16.96 -4.43
N GLN A 225 48.96 -15.66 -4.60
CA GLN A 225 49.96 -14.62 -4.37
C GLN A 225 50.49 -14.65 -2.93
N ASN A 226 51.79 -14.36 -2.77
CA ASN A 226 52.48 -14.35 -1.48
C ASN A 226 52.22 -13.05 -0.68
N ILE A 227 50.98 -12.89 -0.22
CA ILE A 227 50.51 -11.79 0.64
C ILE A 227 49.77 -12.36 1.85
N ASP A 228 49.70 -11.61 2.95
CA ASP A 228 48.91 -12.02 4.11
C ASP A 228 47.40 -11.99 3.77
N GLN A 229 46.72 -13.06 4.16
CA GLN A 229 45.32 -13.38 3.82
C GLN A 229 44.96 -13.06 2.35
N PRO A 230 45.47 -13.86 1.38
CA PRO A 230 45.32 -13.63 -0.06
C PRO A 230 43.91 -13.94 -0.59
N ALA A 231 43.00 -14.41 0.28
CA ALA A 231 41.65 -14.78 -0.07
C ALA A 231 40.60 -13.90 0.64
N VAL A 232 39.44 -13.79 0.01
CA VAL A 232 38.24 -13.19 0.59
C VAL A 232 37.13 -14.22 0.53
N SER A 233 36.47 -14.46 1.67
CA SER A 233 35.26 -15.25 1.76
C SER A 233 34.03 -14.37 1.95
N ILE A 234 32.90 -14.83 1.42
CA ILE A 234 31.60 -14.16 1.49
C ILE A 234 30.56 -15.22 1.86
N ASP A 235 29.81 -14.98 2.94
CA ASP A 235 28.82 -15.91 3.51
C ASP A 235 27.48 -15.21 3.76
N SER A 236 26.38 -15.81 3.29
CA SER A 236 25.02 -15.32 3.52
C SER A 236 24.46 -15.62 4.91
N GLY A 237 25.09 -16.53 5.66
CA GLY A 237 24.44 -17.18 6.79
C GLY A 237 23.20 -17.99 6.38
N LEU A 238 22.44 -18.47 7.37
CA LEU A 238 21.17 -19.17 7.16
C LEU A 238 20.01 -18.17 7.00
N ILE A 239 19.42 -18.12 5.80
CA ILE A 239 18.25 -17.28 5.49
C ILE A 239 16.98 -18.12 5.35
N THR A 240 15.84 -17.62 5.83
CA THR A 240 14.53 -18.30 5.73
C THR A 240 13.80 -17.90 4.45
N ALA A 241 13.28 -18.88 3.70
CA ALA A 241 12.65 -18.64 2.41
C ALA A 241 11.43 -17.68 2.47
N ASN A 242 10.60 -17.79 3.52
CA ASN A 242 9.44 -16.92 3.67
C ASN A 242 9.79 -15.43 3.75
N SER A 243 10.84 -15.07 4.51
CA SER A 243 11.20 -13.67 4.74
C SER A 243 12.05 -13.08 3.60
N TYR A 244 12.91 -13.88 2.97
CA TYR A 244 13.82 -13.40 1.93
C TYR A 244 13.28 -13.55 0.50
N PHE A 245 12.55 -14.64 0.20
CA PHE A 245 11.96 -14.87 -1.13
C PHE A 245 10.45 -14.57 -1.17
N GLY A 246 9.87 -14.08 -0.06
CA GLY A 246 8.47 -13.69 0.03
C GLY A 246 7.46 -14.84 -0.01
N TRP A 247 7.89 -16.07 0.29
CA TRP A 247 7.04 -17.25 0.21
C TRP A 247 6.04 -17.31 1.38
N ASN A 248 4.77 -17.59 1.10
CA ASN A 248 3.69 -17.59 2.09
C ASN A 248 3.40 -18.99 2.66
N MET A 249 4.44 -19.74 3.05
CA MET A 249 4.33 -21.12 3.55
C MET A 249 4.06 -21.18 5.06
N ASN A 250 3.51 -22.29 5.58
CA ASN A 250 3.33 -22.42 7.02
C ASN A 250 4.67 -22.66 7.74
N ALA A 251 4.72 -22.35 9.03
CA ALA A 251 5.94 -22.50 9.85
C ALA A 251 6.48 -23.96 9.97
N ARG A 252 5.70 -24.97 9.55
CA ARG A 252 6.15 -26.38 9.46
C ARG A 252 6.84 -26.71 8.13
N ASP A 253 6.54 -25.93 7.10
CA ASP A 253 6.97 -26.16 5.72
C ASP A 253 8.11 -25.19 5.32
N ALA A 254 8.49 -24.29 6.25
CA ALA A 254 9.50 -23.24 6.06
C ALA A 254 10.92 -23.82 5.92
N ILE A 255 11.56 -23.56 4.78
CA ILE A 255 12.95 -23.98 4.50
C ILE A 255 13.95 -22.84 4.78
N THR A 256 15.21 -23.23 5.03
CA THR A 256 16.35 -22.31 5.15
C THR A 256 17.43 -22.64 4.12
N PHE A 257 18.20 -21.62 3.72
CA PHE A 257 19.25 -21.72 2.69
C PHE A 257 20.51 -20.96 3.14
N ARG A 258 21.69 -21.36 2.65
CA ARG A 258 22.96 -20.66 2.86
C ARG A 258 23.90 -20.86 1.67
N ARG A 259 24.66 -19.83 1.32
CA ARG A 259 25.74 -19.86 0.33
C ARG A 259 27.00 -19.22 0.92
N LYS A 260 28.13 -19.95 0.90
CA LYS A 260 29.48 -19.40 1.08
C LYS A 260 30.24 -19.49 -0.25
N ILE A 261 31.13 -18.54 -0.51
CA ILE A 261 32.16 -18.59 -1.56
C ILE A 261 33.48 -18.06 -0.98
N THR A 262 34.62 -18.58 -1.43
CA THR A 262 35.95 -18.04 -1.12
C THR A 262 36.75 -17.89 -2.41
N CYS A 263 37.32 -16.70 -2.65
CA CYS A 263 38.08 -16.35 -3.86
C CYS A 263 39.48 -15.85 -3.48
N ALA A 264 40.50 -16.17 -4.28
CA ALA A 264 41.88 -15.72 -4.08
C ALA A 264 42.56 -15.36 -5.41
N ILE A 265 43.56 -14.48 -5.38
CA ILE A 265 44.36 -14.10 -6.55
C ILE A 265 45.52 -15.10 -6.72
N LEU A 266 45.70 -15.61 -7.93
CA LEU A 266 46.73 -16.59 -8.26
C LEU A 266 48.04 -15.92 -8.74
N GLU A 267 49.17 -16.58 -8.48
CA GLU A 267 50.51 -16.16 -8.91
C GLU A 267 50.76 -16.56 -10.37
N ASP A 268 51.14 -15.60 -11.22
CA ASP A 268 51.37 -15.79 -12.66
C ASP A 268 52.80 -16.26 -13.00
N LYS A 269 53.74 -16.04 -12.08
CA LYS A 269 55.18 -16.29 -12.21
C LYS A 269 55.47 -17.76 -12.48
N GLY A 270 56.09 -18.04 -13.63
CA GLY A 270 56.43 -19.41 -14.07
C GLY A 270 55.24 -20.24 -14.55
N ARG A 271 54.01 -19.69 -14.52
CA ARG A 271 52.79 -20.30 -15.08
C ARG A 271 52.36 -19.66 -16.40
N THR A 272 53.14 -18.71 -16.90
CA THR A 272 52.84 -17.88 -18.09
C THR A 272 53.99 -17.89 -19.10
N PHE A 273 53.65 -17.84 -20.39
CA PHE A 273 54.62 -17.94 -21.50
C PHE A 273 54.08 -17.33 -22.80
N VAL A 274 54.96 -17.00 -23.75
CA VAL A 274 54.59 -16.40 -25.04
C VAL A 274 54.95 -17.35 -26.20
N VAL A 275 54.03 -17.53 -27.15
CA VAL A 275 54.22 -18.37 -28.35
C VAL A 275 53.82 -17.65 -29.63
N ASN A 276 54.50 -17.94 -30.74
CA ASN A 276 54.10 -17.45 -32.06
C ASN A 276 52.84 -18.19 -32.54
N VAL A 277 51.87 -17.46 -33.10
CA VAL A 277 50.56 -17.99 -33.53
C VAL A 277 50.67 -19.09 -34.58
N THR A 278 51.77 -19.17 -35.35
CA THR A 278 51.99 -20.12 -36.45
C THR A 278 51.53 -21.55 -36.12
N ASN A 279 51.84 -22.02 -34.91
CA ASN A 279 51.60 -23.41 -34.51
C ASN A 279 50.22 -23.66 -33.84
N PHE A 280 49.49 -22.61 -33.44
CA PHE A 280 48.28 -22.73 -32.60
C PHE A 280 47.03 -23.11 -33.41
N PRO A 281 46.34 -24.24 -33.12
CA PRO A 281 45.28 -24.76 -34.00
C PRO A 281 43.90 -24.13 -33.77
N TYR A 282 43.62 -23.59 -32.58
CA TYR A 282 42.32 -23.00 -32.23
C TYR A 282 42.25 -21.56 -32.75
N ARG A 283 41.70 -21.36 -33.95
CA ARG A 283 41.65 -20.06 -34.63
C ARG A 283 40.25 -19.74 -35.15
N ASP A 284 39.65 -18.67 -34.64
CA ASP A 284 38.37 -18.14 -35.11
C ASP A 284 38.51 -17.12 -36.25
N ARG A 285 39.77 -16.79 -36.63
CA ARG A 285 40.09 -15.81 -37.68
C ARG A 285 41.44 -16.10 -38.38
N PRO A 286 41.74 -15.44 -39.52
CA PRO A 286 43.06 -15.53 -40.16
C PRO A 286 44.23 -15.10 -39.25
N LEU A 287 45.42 -15.62 -39.56
CA LEU A 287 46.68 -15.21 -38.92
C LEU A 287 47.03 -13.76 -39.27
N ILE A 288 47.46 -12.99 -38.28
CA ILE A 288 48.20 -11.74 -38.51
C ILE A 288 49.70 -12.11 -38.62
N PRO A 289 50.45 -11.59 -39.62
CA PRO A 289 51.89 -11.84 -39.71
C PRO A 289 52.64 -11.37 -38.47
N GLY A 290 53.52 -12.24 -37.92
CA GLY A 290 54.30 -11.94 -36.71
C GLY A 290 53.52 -12.02 -35.39
N GLU A 291 52.26 -12.48 -35.41
CA GLU A 291 51.41 -12.48 -34.21
C GLU A 291 51.90 -13.46 -33.10
N GLN A 292 51.81 -12.98 -31.86
CA GLN A 292 52.17 -13.72 -30.65
C GLN A 292 50.98 -13.84 -29.69
N LEU A 293 50.89 -14.98 -29.01
CA LEU A 293 49.95 -15.24 -27.93
C LEU A 293 50.67 -15.25 -26.58
N TYR A 294 50.14 -14.51 -25.61
CA TYR A 294 50.37 -14.75 -24.20
C TYR A 294 49.49 -15.92 -23.75
N MET A 295 50.06 -16.89 -23.03
CA MET A 295 49.37 -18.06 -22.49
C MET A 295 49.62 -18.20 -21.00
N ALA A 296 48.62 -18.75 -20.29
CA ALA A 296 48.68 -19.02 -18.85
C ALA A 296 48.16 -20.45 -18.56
N TYR A 297 48.81 -21.16 -17.64
CA TYR A 297 48.53 -22.56 -17.32
C TYR A 297 48.21 -22.80 -15.83
N TYR A 298 46.96 -23.21 -15.61
CA TYR A 298 46.32 -23.50 -14.32
C TYR A 298 45.57 -24.86 -14.34
N GLY A 299 45.86 -25.73 -15.31
CA GLY A 299 45.23 -27.05 -15.50
C GLY A 299 44.95 -27.35 -16.96
N SER A 300 44.88 -28.62 -17.33
CA SER A 300 44.75 -29.02 -18.73
C SER A 300 43.30 -29.03 -19.21
N ILE A 301 43.06 -28.50 -20.40
CA ILE A 301 41.76 -28.53 -21.08
C ILE A 301 41.65 -29.86 -21.85
N PRO A 302 40.74 -30.79 -21.50
CA PRO A 302 40.71 -32.12 -22.13
C PRO A 302 40.38 -32.09 -23.63
N SER A 303 39.62 -31.09 -24.09
CA SER A 303 39.27 -30.87 -25.50
C SER A 303 40.37 -30.17 -26.32
N ALA A 304 41.47 -29.74 -25.71
CA ALA A 304 42.56 -29.02 -26.39
C ALA A 304 43.53 -29.94 -27.18
N GLY A 305 43.24 -31.25 -27.28
CA GLY A 305 44.00 -32.19 -28.12
C GLY A 305 45.48 -32.27 -27.75
N ALA A 306 46.35 -31.84 -28.66
CA ALA A 306 47.80 -31.78 -28.44
C ALA A 306 48.26 -30.53 -27.63
N TRP A 307 47.36 -29.56 -27.39
CA TRP A 307 47.66 -28.27 -26.74
C TRP A 307 47.13 -28.22 -25.29
N GLN A 308 47.27 -29.31 -24.55
CA GLN A 308 46.81 -29.41 -23.15
C GLN A 308 47.59 -28.52 -22.15
N ASN A 309 48.66 -27.86 -22.58
CA ASN A 309 49.58 -27.10 -21.72
C ASN A 309 49.20 -25.61 -21.54
N PHE A 310 47.96 -25.23 -21.85
CA PHE A 310 47.42 -23.90 -21.53
C PHE A 310 46.01 -24.02 -20.92
N THR A 311 45.59 -22.96 -20.22
CA THR A 311 44.24 -22.80 -19.68
C THR A 311 43.58 -21.53 -20.20
N PHE A 312 44.36 -20.45 -20.35
CA PHE A 312 43.92 -19.20 -20.95
C PHE A 312 44.96 -18.69 -21.96
N TYR A 313 44.52 -17.98 -22.99
CA TYR A 313 45.39 -17.36 -23.99
C TYR A 313 44.81 -16.03 -24.48
N GLN A 314 45.69 -15.13 -24.94
CA GLN A 314 45.33 -13.82 -25.47
C GLN A 314 46.36 -13.38 -26.51
N SER A 315 45.90 -12.77 -27.60
CA SER A 315 46.77 -12.19 -28.63
C SER A 315 47.41 -10.90 -28.13
N LEU A 316 48.75 -10.81 -28.20
CA LEU A 316 49.48 -9.59 -27.85
C LEU A 316 49.20 -8.45 -28.83
N VAL A 317 48.90 -8.77 -30.10
CA VAL A 317 48.44 -7.78 -31.08
C VAL A 317 47.08 -7.23 -30.66
N LYS A 318 46.11 -8.10 -30.31
CA LYS A 318 44.81 -7.69 -29.75
C LYS A 318 44.99 -6.82 -28.49
N SER A 319 45.88 -7.22 -27.57
CA SER A 319 46.16 -6.43 -26.37
C SER A 319 46.79 -5.07 -26.63
N ASN A 320 47.50 -4.89 -27.75
CA ASN A 320 48.13 -3.62 -28.11
C ASN A 320 47.26 -2.73 -29.03
N VAL A 321 46.08 -3.18 -29.47
CA VAL A 321 45.18 -2.39 -30.35
C VAL A 321 43.73 -2.29 -29.87
N THR A 322 43.40 -2.85 -28.70
CA THR A 322 42.06 -2.76 -28.10
C THR A 322 42.13 -2.09 -26.74
N ALA A 323 41.15 -1.22 -26.44
CA ALA A 323 41.08 -0.44 -25.20
C ALA A 323 40.05 -1.02 -24.20
N THR A 324 39.93 -2.35 -24.14
CA THR A 324 38.95 -3.07 -23.30
C THR A 324 39.62 -4.11 -22.42
N PHE A 325 38.95 -4.61 -21.38
CA PHE A 325 39.35 -5.86 -20.75
C PHE A 325 38.86 -7.08 -21.55
N ASN A 326 39.49 -8.23 -21.35
CA ASN A 326 38.99 -9.51 -21.84
C ASN A 326 38.95 -10.52 -20.67
N VAL A 327 37.87 -11.30 -20.58
CA VAL A 327 37.63 -12.21 -19.46
C VAL A 327 37.46 -13.64 -19.97
N GLY A 328 38.26 -14.56 -19.45
CA GLY A 328 38.13 -16.00 -19.66
C GLY A 328 37.78 -16.72 -18.36
N TRP A 329 37.12 -17.88 -18.45
CA TRP A 329 36.78 -18.68 -17.26
C TRP A 329 36.85 -20.18 -17.54
N ALA A 330 37.00 -20.98 -16.48
CA ALA A 330 36.93 -22.43 -16.51
C ALA A 330 36.25 -22.96 -15.24
N ARG A 331 35.62 -24.14 -15.30
CA ARG A 331 34.90 -24.75 -14.16
C ARG A 331 35.14 -26.25 -14.02
N ALA A 332 35.08 -26.74 -12.78
CA ALA A 332 35.04 -28.17 -12.47
C ALA A 332 34.12 -28.42 -11.27
N PHE A 333 33.07 -29.20 -11.48
CA PHE A 333 32.14 -29.66 -10.45
C PHE A 333 32.69 -30.88 -9.71
N LEU A 334 32.43 -30.92 -8.41
CA LEU A 334 32.70 -32.05 -7.51
C LEU A 334 31.64 -33.16 -7.65
N GLY A 335 30.39 -32.78 -7.93
CA GLY A 335 29.26 -33.71 -8.06
C GLY A 335 29.34 -34.57 -9.33
N THR A 336 29.32 -35.90 -9.17
CA THR A 336 29.45 -36.88 -10.27
C THR A 336 28.39 -36.71 -11.37
N GLY A 337 27.16 -36.33 -11.01
CA GLY A 337 26.08 -36.05 -11.97
C GLY A 337 26.34 -34.89 -12.94
N TYR A 338 27.32 -34.02 -12.64
CA TYR A 338 27.70 -32.88 -13.48
C TYR A 338 29.13 -33.00 -14.05
N ALA A 339 29.81 -34.14 -13.87
CA ALA A 339 31.20 -34.33 -14.32
C ALA A 339 31.41 -34.13 -15.83
N VAL A 340 30.37 -34.34 -16.65
CA VAL A 340 30.37 -34.08 -18.11
C VAL A 340 30.49 -32.58 -18.44
N LEU A 341 30.17 -31.70 -17.49
CA LEU A 341 30.18 -30.24 -17.65
C LEU A 341 31.48 -29.58 -17.21
N ASN A 342 32.52 -30.37 -16.88
CA ASN A 342 33.83 -29.92 -16.41
C ASN A 342 34.71 -29.49 -17.59
N GLY A 343 35.06 -28.21 -17.65
CA GLY A 343 35.86 -27.62 -18.74
C GLY A 343 37.37 -27.76 -18.57
N ILE A 344 37.84 -28.14 -17.38
CA ILE A 344 39.26 -28.21 -17.03
C ILE A 344 39.55 -29.42 -16.13
N LYS A 345 40.68 -30.08 -16.37
CA LYS A 345 41.31 -30.99 -15.41
C LYS A 345 42.24 -30.17 -14.51
N VAL A 346 41.75 -29.89 -13.31
CA VAL A 346 42.41 -29.02 -12.32
C VAL A 346 43.77 -29.58 -11.86
N LEU A 347 44.72 -28.69 -11.55
CA LEU A 347 45.98 -29.07 -10.92
C LEU A 347 45.74 -29.65 -9.52
N PRO A 348 46.58 -30.57 -9.01
CA PRO A 348 46.45 -31.11 -7.64
C PRO A 348 46.40 -30.02 -6.57
N GLU A 349 47.11 -28.91 -6.80
CA GLU A 349 47.15 -27.74 -5.93
C GLU A 349 45.78 -27.05 -5.74
N MET A 350 44.80 -27.28 -6.62
CA MET A 350 43.47 -26.67 -6.62
C MET A 350 42.33 -27.70 -6.52
N GLN A 351 42.62 -28.93 -6.07
CA GLN A 351 41.58 -29.92 -5.80
C GLN A 351 40.94 -29.65 -4.44
N SER A 352 39.62 -29.43 -4.43
CA SER A 352 38.80 -29.35 -3.22
C SER A 352 37.90 -30.58 -3.09
N ASN A 353 37.55 -30.92 -1.85
CA ASN A 353 36.65 -32.02 -1.49
C ASN A 353 35.27 -31.53 -0.97
N ASP A 354 35.05 -30.22 -0.85
CA ASP A 354 33.81 -29.63 -0.32
C ASP A 354 33.21 -28.50 -1.18
N SER A 355 33.86 -28.13 -2.30
CA SER A 355 33.44 -27.03 -3.19
C SER A 355 33.69 -27.32 -4.66
N ASP A 356 32.78 -26.89 -5.53
CA ASP A 356 33.03 -26.77 -6.97
C ASP A 356 34.08 -25.66 -7.26
N LEU A 357 34.94 -25.85 -8.26
CA LEU A 357 35.95 -24.86 -8.66
C LEU A 357 35.48 -24.00 -9.83
N MET A 358 35.72 -22.69 -9.73
CA MET A 358 35.69 -21.76 -10.85
C MET A 358 36.99 -20.96 -10.91
N LEU A 359 37.62 -20.91 -12.09
CA LEU A 359 38.76 -20.05 -12.40
C LEU A 359 38.32 -18.92 -13.32
N ILE A 360 38.85 -17.72 -13.10
CA ILE A 360 38.58 -16.52 -13.92
C ILE A 360 39.91 -15.83 -14.21
N ALA A 361 40.15 -15.48 -15.47
CA ALA A 361 41.29 -14.69 -15.92
C ALA A 361 40.80 -13.35 -16.49
N ILE A 362 41.40 -12.25 -16.04
CA ILE A 362 41.10 -10.89 -16.50
C ILE A 362 42.35 -10.32 -17.17
N MET A 363 42.23 -9.99 -18.45
CA MET A 363 43.32 -9.55 -19.31
C MET A 363 43.13 -8.07 -19.65
N LYS A 364 44.04 -7.21 -19.18
CA LYS A 364 44.05 -5.78 -19.49
C LYS A 364 44.74 -5.53 -20.83
N ASN A 365 44.05 -4.92 -21.78
CA ASN A 365 44.61 -4.46 -23.06
C ASN A 365 45.06 -2.98 -22.91
N GLN A 366 45.02 -2.14 -23.95
CA GLN A 366 45.33 -0.70 -23.85
C GLN A 366 44.22 0.13 -23.15
N VAL A 367 43.79 -0.31 -21.97
CA VAL A 367 42.81 0.41 -21.14
C VAL A 367 43.50 1.54 -20.38
N ALA A 368 43.31 2.77 -20.86
CA ALA A 368 43.55 3.99 -20.08
C ALA A 368 42.42 4.18 -19.05
N TYR A 369 42.74 4.82 -17.91
CA TYR A 369 41.82 4.89 -16.77
C TYR A 369 40.91 6.12 -16.85
N LEU A 370 39.74 5.95 -17.47
CA LEU A 370 38.56 6.78 -17.22
C LEU A 370 37.94 6.41 -15.86
N GLY A 371 37.08 7.27 -15.32
CA GLY A 371 36.30 6.95 -14.11
C GLY A 371 35.47 5.67 -14.33
N PRO A 372 35.51 4.68 -13.41
CA PRO A 372 34.90 3.38 -13.66
C PRO A 372 33.38 3.42 -13.50
N TYR A 373 32.67 3.24 -14.62
CA TYR A 373 31.22 3.12 -14.71
C TYR A 373 30.77 1.68 -14.42
N GLN A 374 29.50 1.48 -14.07
CA GLN A 374 28.98 0.13 -13.90
C GLN A 374 27.51 0.06 -14.30
N PHE A 375 27.27 -0.49 -15.49
CA PHE A 375 25.93 -0.71 -16.00
C PHE A 375 25.45 -2.07 -15.54
N CYS A 376 24.22 -2.13 -15.05
CA CYS A 376 23.69 -3.40 -14.60
C CYS A 376 22.23 -3.58 -15.03
N LEU A 377 21.98 -4.83 -15.44
CA LEU A 377 20.71 -5.52 -15.67
C LEU A 377 20.63 -6.79 -14.80
N ALA A 378 19.57 -7.62 -14.89
CA ALA A 378 18.81 -8.13 -13.71
C ALA A 378 18.22 -9.66 -13.40
N GLN A 379 17.09 -10.50 -13.58
CA GLN A 379 15.69 -10.78 -14.20
C GLN A 379 14.66 -11.72 -13.46
N GLU A 380 13.99 -12.64 -14.21
CA GLU A 380 12.79 -13.41 -13.89
C GLU A 380 13.11 -14.64 -13.03
N SER A 381 14.31 -15.25 -13.14
CA SER A 381 14.74 -16.25 -12.16
C SER A 381 16.23 -16.23 -11.79
N GLY A 382 16.78 -15.07 -11.41
CA GLY A 382 18.08 -15.05 -10.75
C GLY A 382 18.59 -13.70 -10.27
N PRO A 383 19.86 -13.69 -9.81
CA PRO A 383 20.61 -12.46 -9.63
C PRO A 383 21.13 -12.05 -11.01
N ASP A 384 22.12 -11.17 -11.01
CA ASP A 384 22.10 -10.19 -12.05
C ASP A 384 23.38 -9.98 -12.81
N PHE A 385 23.15 -9.42 -13.99
CA PHE A 385 24.19 -8.91 -14.81
C PHE A 385 24.58 -7.48 -14.45
N CYS A 386 25.43 -7.36 -13.44
CA CYS A 386 26.34 -6.24 -13.39
C CYS A 386 27.54 -6.45 -14.33
N THR A 387 27.88 -5.42 -15.10
CA THR A 387 29.24 -5.28 -15.62
C THR A 387 30.23 -5.13 -14.47
N SER A 388 31.53 -5.28 -14.77
CA SER A 388 32.59 -4.73 -13.93
C SER A 388 32.44 -3.22 -13.74
N LEU A 389 33.08 -2.69 -12.70
CA LEU A 389 33.34 -1.26 -12.53
C LEU A 389 34.46 -0.91 -13.55
N ASP A 390 34.09 -0.34 -14.70
CA ASP A 390 34.85 -0.45 -15.96
C ASP A 390 34.58 0.75 -16.91
N ALA A 391 35.16 0.73 -18.11
CA ALA A 391 34.88 1.75 -19.14
C ALA A 391 33.46 1.62 -19.73
N LEU A 392 32.94 2.73 -20.29
CA LEU A 392 31.67 2.76 -21.03
C LEU A 392 31.69 1.74 -22.20
N PRO A 393 30.69 0.84 -22.32
CA PRO A 393 30.65 -0.14 -23.40
C PRO A 393 30.27 0.52 -24.73
N SER A 394 30.93 0.10 -25.82
CA SER A 394 30.71 0.68 -27.17
C SER A 394 29.39 0.30 -27.84
N THR A 395 28.76 -0.77 -27.36
CA THR A 395 27.55 -1.38 -27.93
C THR A 395 26.73 -2.03 -26.83
N VAL A 396 25.42 -2.07 -27.02
CA VAL A 396 24.48 -2.71 -26.10
C VAL A 396 23.62 -3.68 -26.90
N SER A 397 23.66 -4.98 -26.56
CA SER A 397 23.04 -6.02 -27.37
C SER A 397 22.57 -7.20 -26.55
N ASN A 398 21.72 -8.04 -27.15
CA ASN A 398 21.36 -9.37 -26.65
C ASN A 398 22.56 -10.36 -26.60
N ALA A 399 23.81 -9.89 -26.59
CA ALA A 399 25.00 -10.67 -26.22
C ALA A 399 25.82 -10.00 -25.10
N ASP A 400 26.19 -8.72 -25.26
CA ASP A 400 27.02 -7.96 -24.30
C ASP A 400 26.38 -7.87 -22.93
N PHE A 401 25.05 -7.76 -22.96
CA PHE A 401 24.19 -7.76 -21.81
C PHE A 401 23.32 -9.00 -21.89
N PRO A 402 23.66 -10.08 -21.16
CA PRO A 402 22.65 -10.63 -20.30
C PRO A 402 21.99 -9.47 -19.52
N GLY A 403 20.69 -9.39 -19.39
CA GLY A 403 19.67 -10.23 -20.00
C GLY A 403 19.17 -9.56 -21.24
N ALA A 404 18.34 -8.55 -21.04
CA ALA A 404 17.38 -8.05 -21.98
C ALA A 404 16.39 -9.08 -22.53
N SER A 405 15.16 -8.97 -21.99
CA SER A 405 14.06 -8.72 -22.92
C SER A 405 14.32 -7.36 -23.57
N ASP A 406 14.04 -7.19 -24.85
CA ASP A 406 14.53 -6.08 -25.69
C ASP A 406 14.47 -4.68 -25.04
N LEU A 407 13.47 -4.44 -24.18
CA LEU A 407 13.26 -3.26 -23.34
C LEU A 407 14.53 -2.79 -22.64
N GLN A 408 15.31 -3.73 -22.13
CA GLN A 408 16.44 -3.42 -21.26
C GLN A 408 17.75 -3.21 -22.02
N ILE A 409 17.90 -3.79 -23.23
CA ILE A 409 18.89 -3.27 -24.20
C ILE A 409 18.57 -1.82 -24.49
N ALA A 410 17.32 -1.49 -24.83
CA ALA A 410 16.96 -0.12 -25.13
C ALA A 410 17.30 0.83 -23.95
N ALA A 411 17.08 0.37 -22.72
CA ALA A 411 17.35 1.16 -21.51
C ALA A 411 18.85 1.50 -21.33
N ILE A 412 19.76 0.52 -21.49
CA ILE A 412 21.20 0.84 -21.42
C ILE A 412 21.68 1.51 -22.71
N GLN A 413 21.16 1.14 -23.88
CA GLN A 413 21.57 1.75 -25.15
C GLN A 413 21.27 3.26 -25.13
N LEU A 414 20.18 3.66 -24.46
CA LEU A 414 19.87 5.04 -24.10
C LEU A 414 20.86 5.61 -23.08
N LEU A 415 21.11 4.96 -21.94
CA LEU A 415 22.07 5.44 -20.94
C LEU A 415 23.49 5.64 -21.51
N VAL A 416 24.00 4.66 -22.25
CA VAL A 416 25.32 4.68 -22.91
C VAL A 416 25.40 5.75 -24.00
N SER A 417 24.38 5.87 -24.86
CA SER A 417 24.35 6.94 -25.88
C SER A 417 24.11 8.34 -25.29
N SER A 418 23.56 8.45 -24.08
CA SER A 418 23.51 9.72 -23.33
C SER A 418 24.78 10.01 -22.53
N ALA A 419 25.53 8.98 -22.09
CA ALA A 419 26.78 9.16 -21.36
C ALA A 419 27.97 9.50 -22.28
N LEU A 420 27.99 8.98 -23.51
CA LEU A 420 29.03 9.22 -24.51
C LEU A 420 29.26 10.70 -24.89
N PRO A 421 28.24 11.52 -25.19
CA PRO A 421 28.41 12.92 -25.60
C PRO A 421 28.48 13.93 -24.44
N TYR A 422 28.32 13.48 -23.19
CA TYR A 422 28.31 14.32 -21.98
C TYR A 422 29.32 13.84 -20.91
N ASP A 423 30.34 13.09 -21.35
CA ASP A 423 31.42 12.54 -20.54
C ASP A 423 32.29 13.61 -19.83
N SER A 424 33.27 13.17 -19.04
CA SER A 424 34.17 14.09 -18.32
C SER A 424 35.07 14.96 -19.22
N ALA A 425 35.20 14.67 -20.52
CA ALA A 425 35.95 15.51 -21.45
C ALA A 425 35.05 16.63 -22.01
N SER A 426 33.86 16.28 -22.50
CA SER A 426 32.85 17.26 -22.94
C SER A 426 32.34 18.14 -21.80
N ALA A 427 32.27 17.64 -20.56
CA ALA A 427 32.04 18.44 -19.37
C ALA A 427 33.16 19.48 -19.13
N ALA A 428 34.42 19.12 -19.36
CA ALA A 428 35.58 20.01 -19.25
C ALA A 428 35.65 21.04 -20.40
N ASP A 429 35.07 20.76 -21.57
CA ASP A 429 34.92 21.74 -22.66
C ASP A 429 33.70 22.67 -22.48
N THR A 430 32.67 22.25 -21.73
CA THR A 430 31.37 22.94 -21.65
C THR A 430 31.08 23.63 -20.32
N VAL A 431 31.60 23.13 -19.21
CA VAL A 431 31.32 23.61 -17.84
C VAL A 431 32.62 23.68 -17.03
N PHE A 432 33.49 24.61 -17.43
CA PHE A 432 34.80 24.84 -16.82
C PHE A 432 34.82 26.21 -16.14
N GLU A 433 34.69 26.24 -14.81
CA GLU A 433 34.50 27.49 -14.05
C GLU A 433 35.71 28.43 -14.23
N ALA A 434 36.93 27.88 -14.26
CA ALA A 434 38.15 28.62 -14.57
C ALA A 434 38.16 29.25 -15.98
N GLY A 435 37.45 28.67 -16.95
CA GLY A 435 37.30 29.18 -18.32
C GLY A 435 36.39 30.40 -18.40
N ASP A 436 35.23 30.35 -17.73
CA ASP A 436 34.29 31.48 -17.66
C ASP A 436 34.92 32.71 -16.97
N ILE A 437 35.71 32.49 -15.93
CA ILE A 437 36.48 33.55 -15.25
C ILE A 437 37.51 34.20 -16.20
N ALA A 438 38.09 33.44 -17.13
CA ALA A 438 38.99 33.97 -18.16
C ALA A 438 38.25 34.79 -19.24
N ALA A 439 37.07 34.32 -19.66
CA ALA A 439 36.24 34.98 -20.66
C ALA A 439 35.68 36.33 -20.15
N GLN A 440 35.14 36.35 -18.93
CA GLN A 440 34.56 37.55 -18.32
C GLN A 440 35.60 38.63 -17.98
N SER A 441 36.87 38.26 -17.82
CA SER A 441 37.97 39.17 -17.48
C SER A 441 38.71 39.76 -18.68
N ALA A 442 38.20 39.58 -19.91
CA ALA A 442 38.82 40.05 -21.15
C ALA A 442 40.30 39.65 -21.29
N GLY A 443 40.65 38.43 -20.84
CA GLY A 443 42.01 37.90 -20.87
C GLY A 443 42.92 38.35 -19.71
N ARG A 444 42.35 38.85 -18.60
CA ARG A 444 43.11 39.26 -17.39
C ARG A 444 42.67 38.48 -16.15
N LEU A 445 43.09 37.22 -16.08
CA LEU A 445 42.87 36.34 -14.93
C LEU A 445 43.51 36.88 -13.63
N GLN A 446 42.79 36.72 -12.51
CA GLN A 446 43.38 36.68 -11.17
C GLN A 446 43.80 35.23 -10.82
N PRO A 447 44.63 35.01 -9.80
CA PRO A 447 45.03 33.66 -9.37
C PRO A 447 43.83 32.81 -8.95
N LEU A 448 43.82 31.54 -9.38
CA LEU A 448 42.80 30.55 -9.01
C LEU A 448 43.15 29.85 -7.68
N PRO A 449 42.16 29.33 -6.92
CA PRO A 449 42.40 28.57 -5.68
C PRO A 449 43.08 27.21 -5.89
N ASP A 450 43.86 26.76 -4.91
CA ASP A 450 44.54 25.44 -4.92
C ASP A 450 43.57 24.24 -5.00
N ASP A 451 42.33 24.40 -4.53
CA ASP A 451 41.29 23.37 -4.56
C ASP A 451 40.38 23.44 -5.80
N GLN A 452 40.63 24.36 -6.74
CA GLN A 452 39.77 24.56 -7.92
C GLN A 452 39.56 23.25 -8.70
N TRP A 453 40.60 22.45 -8.91
CA TRP A 453 40.52 21.18 -9.64
C TRP A 453 39.53 20.17 -9.02
N ILE A 454 39.31 20.21 -7.70
CA ILE A 454 38.30 19.38 -7.01
C ILE A 454 36.90 19.89 -7.32
N ARG A 455 36.73 21.23 -7.40
CA ARG A 455 35.46 21.87 -7.72
C ARG A 455 35.05 21.62 -9.16
N GLU A 456 35.99 21.74 -10.11
CA GLU A 456 35.76 21.39 -11.52
C GLU A 456 35.27 19.94 -11.64
N ILE A 457 35.98 18.95 -11.07
CA ILE A 457 35.57 17.54 -11.12
C ILE A 457 34.18 17.30 -10.50
N VAL A 458 33.87 17.95 -9.37
CA VAL A 458 32.54 17.86 -8.73
C VAL A 458 31.46 18.58 -9.55
N GLY A 459 31.81 19.62 -10.31
CA GLY A 459 30.94 20.28 -11.29
C GLY A 459 30.65 19.39 -12.50
N TRP A 460 31.68 18.78 -13.09
CA TRP A 460 31.57 17.87 -14.23
C TRP A 460 30.70 16.65 -13.92
N GLU A 461 30.88 16.02 -12.76
CA GLU A 461 30.03 14.90 -12.31
C GLU A 461 28.55 15.32 -12.15
N ARG A 462 28.28 16.52 -11.63
CA ARG A 462 26.91 17.06 -11.53
C ARG A 462 26.29 17.32 -12.90
N TYR A 463 27.07 17.87 -13.83
CA TYR A 463 26.66 18.11 -15.21
C TYR A 463 26.31 16.81 -15.95
N PHE A 464 27.15 15.77 -15.80
CA PHE A 464 26.91 14.43 -16.33
C PHE A 464 25.56 13.87 -15.86
N TRP A 465 25.33 13.80 -14.53
CA TRP A 465 24.10 13.22 -13.99
C TRP A 465 22.83 14.01 -14.35
N ALA A 466 22.88 15.34 -14.40
CA ALA A 466 21.74 16.16 -14.80
C ALA A 466 21.39 15.99 -16.29
N SER A 467 22.40 15.90 -17.15
CA SER A 467 22.22 15.70 -18.60
C SER A 467 21.62 14.32 -18.91
N VAL A 468 22.14 13.26 -18.29
CA VAL A 468 21.62 11.89 -18.44
C VAL A 468 20.17 11.77 -17.94
N GLN A 469 19.83 12.38 -16.79
CA GLN A 469 18.44 12.36 -16.26
C GLN A 469 17.43 13.04 -17.20
N THR A 470 17.86 14.08 -17.91
CA THR A 470 17.03 14.82 -18.87
C THR A 470 16.79 13.98 -20.14
N VAL A 471 17.86 13.51 -20.78
CA VAL A 471 17.79 12.76 -22.05
C VAL A 471 17.02 11.44 -21.90
N VAL A 472 17.15 10.75 -20.76
CA VAL A 472 16.37 9.53 -20.47
C VAL A 472 14.87 9.81 -20.34
N SER A 473 14.49 11.01 -19.85
CA SER A 473 13.08 11.41 -19.73
C SER A 473 12.49 11.79 -21.09
N ASP A 474 13.23 12.54 -21.90
CA ASP A 474 12.77 12.99 -23.23
C ASP A 474 12.62 11.84 -24.24
N TYR A 475 13.34 10.72 -24.06
CA TYR A 475 13.11 9.49 -24.84
C TYR A 475 11.69 8.94 -24.69
N ALA A 476 11.09 9.06 -23.50
CA ALA A 476 9.75 8.55 -23.21
C ALA A 476 8.64 9.56 -23.57
N ILE A 477 8.93 10.86 -23.48
CA ILE A 477 7.99 11.94 -23.84
C ILE A 477 7.98 12.20 -25.36
N GLY A 478 9.13 12.07 -26.01
CA GLY A 478 9.34 12.27 -27.44
C GLY A 478 10.08 13.58 -27.75
N TYR A 479 11.33 13.47 -28.21
CA TYR A 479 12.25 14.61 -28.46
C TYR A 479 11.67 15.76 -29.31
N GLY A 480 10.77 15.48 -30.26
CA GLY A 480 10.10 16.50 -31.06
C GLY A 480 9.19 17.46 -30.27
N ALA A 481 8.81 17.11 -29.04
CA ALA A 481 8.12 18.01 -28.12
C ALA A 481 9.03 19.13 -27.58
N LEU A 482 10.35 18.91 -27.58
CA LEU A 482 11.36 19.90 -27.21
C LEU A 482 11.89 20.64 -28.44
N VAL A 483 12.23 19.91 -29.52
CA VAL A 483 12.80 20.47 -30.77
C VAL A 483 12.17 19.79 -32.00
N PRO A 484 11.18 20.41 -32.67
CA PRO A 484 10.42 19.77 -33.76
C PRO A 484 11.27 19.31 -34.96
N SER A 485 12.37 20.00 -35.27
CA SER A 485 13.26 19.66 -36.40
C SER A 485 14.11 18.40 -36.15
N ILE A 486 14.26 17.96 -34.91
CA ILE A 486 14.96 16.71 -34.58
C ILE A 486 14.07 15.48 -34.84
N GLN A 487 12.74 15.65 -34.86
CA GLN A 487 11.78 14.55 -35.00
C GLN A 487 11.96 13.74 -36.30
N SER A 488 12.49 14.33 -37.38
CA SER A 488 12.80 13.61 -38.64
C SER A 488 14.04 12.71 -38.54
N TYR A 489 14.86 12.85 -37.51
CA TYR A 489 16.05 12.03 -37.25
C TYR A 489 15.79 10.95 -36.19
N VAL A 490 14.65 11.01 -35.48
CA VAL A 490 14.22 9.97 -34.53
C VAL A 490 13.83 8.70 -35.30
N ARG A 491 14.43 7.55 -34.97
CA ARG A 491 14.19 6.29 -35.69
C ARG A 491 12.77 5.78 -35.43
N THR A 492 11.94 5.76 -36.48
CA THR A 492 10.53 5.36 -36.40
C THR A 492 10.30 3.84 -36.31
N ASN A 493 11.20 3.05 -36.91
CA ASN A 493 11.27 1.61 -36.68
C ASN A 493 12.05 1.33 -35.38
N LEU A 494 11.28 1.21 -34.30
CA LEU A 494 11.73 0.79 -32.98
C LEU A 494 11.60 -0.73 -32.84
N THR A 495 12.53 -1.37 -32.14
CA THR A 495 12.40 -2.78 -31.71
C THR A 495 11.21 -2.93 -30.75
N ALA A 496 10.79 -4.19 -30.48
CA ALA A 496 9.74 -4.44 -29.48
C ALA A 496 10.10 -3.79 -28.14
N GLY A 497 11.39 -3.84 -27.78
CA GLY A 497 11.95 -3.25 -26.57
C GLY A 497 12.02 -1.74 -26.53
N GLU A 498 12.56 -1.10 -27.57
CA GLU A 498 12.61 0.36 -27.65
C GLU A 498 11.20 0.96 -27.59
N ARG A 499 10.24 0.33 -28.29
CA ARG A 499 8.81 0.69 -28.24
C ARG A 499 8.19 0.42 -26.86
N GLN A 500 8.67 -0.59 -26.14
CA GLN A 500 8.26 -0.86 -24.75
C GLN A 500 8.89 0.15 -23.77
N LEU A 501 10.12 0.63 -24.01
CA LEU A 501 10.85 1.55 -23.14
C LEU A 501 10.15 2.90 -23.00
N CYS A 502 9.59 3.44 -24.09
CA CYS A 502 8.77 4.66 -24.05
C CYS A 502 7.59 4.59 -23.06
N SER A 503 7.14 3.39 -22.67
CA SER A 503 6.06 3.18 -21.68
C SER A 503 6.52 2.92 -20.24
N MET A 504 7.83 2.84 -19.98
CA MET A 504 8.38 2.31 -18.72
C MET A 504 8.91 3.38 -17.74
N GLN A 505 8.89 4.66 -18.13
CA GLN A 505 9.32 5.79 -17.29
C GLN A 505 8.31 6.07 -16.16
N ARG A 506 8.49 5.44 -14.98
CA ARG A 506 7.64 5.70 -13.79
C ARG A 506 8.02 7.02 -13.12
N MET A 507 7.24 8.06 -13.40
CA MET A 507 7.19 9.28 -12.60
C MET A 507 6.23 9.12 -11.41
N VAL A 508 6.40 9.88 -10.32
CA VAL A 508 5.50 9.80 -9.16
C VAL A 508 4.12 10.33 -9.53
N LYS A 509 3.11 9.44 -9.54
CA LYS A 509 1.70 9.80 -9.74
C LYS A 509 0.91 9.45 -8.46
N PRO A 510 0.43 10.44 -7.68
CA PRO A 510 -0.04 10.23 -6.31
C PRO A 510 -1.50 9.69 -6.21
N GLY A 511 -1.82 8.59 -6.89
CA GLY A 511 -3.10 7.88 -6.74
C GLY A 511 -3.31 6.75 -7.76
N GLY A 512 -3.99 5.66 -7.36
CA GLY A 512 -4.29 4.56 -8.30
C GLY A 512 -5.00 3.30 -7.77
N PHE A 513 -4.67 2.74 -6.58
CA PHE A 513 -5.18 1.45 -6.04
C PHE A 513 -5.19 1.39 -4.48
N VAL A 514 -5.89 0.42 -3.84
CA VAL A 514 -5.99 0.26 -2.35
C VAL A 514 -6.14 -1.21 -1.86
N ASN A 515 -5.82 -1.50 -0.59
CA ASN A 515 -5.96 -2.82 0.09
C ASN A 515 -6.88 -2.74 1.34
N ILE A 516 -7.51 -3.84 1.77
CA ILE A 516 -8.49 -3.83 2.90
C ILE A 516 -8.19 -4.90 3.96
N SER A 517 -8.18 -4.51 5.24
CA SER A 517 -8.08 -5.42 6.40
C SER A 517 -9.41 -6.12 6.70
N VAL A 518 -9.42 -7.45 6.67
CA VAL A 518 -10.63 -8.25 6.96
C VAL A 518 -11.02 -8.16 8.43
N PHE A 519 -10.04 -8.15 9.33
CA PHE A 519 -10.29 -8.02 10.76
C PHE A 519 -11.02 -6.72 11.09
N GLY A 520 -10.56 -5.58 10.56
CA GLY A 520 -11.22 -4.28 10.73
C GLY A 520 -12.62 -4.23 10.11
N LEU A 521 -12.76 -4.73 8.88
CA LEU A 521 -14.04 -4.84 8.16
C LEU A 521 -15.08 -5.64 8.96
N SER A 522 -14.73 -6.86 9.38
CA SER A 522 -15.61 -7.74 10.14
C SER A 522 -15.90 -7.20 11.55
N PHE A 523 -14.93 -6.59 12.22
CA PHE A 523 -15.13 -6.00 13.55
C PHE A 523 -16.15 -4.86 13.51
N ILE A 524 -16.00 -3.90 12.58
CA ILE A 524 -16.94 -2.77 12.46
C ILE A 524 -18.33 -3.28 12.13
N ILE A 525 -18.49 -4.15 11.13
CA ILE A 525 -19.80 -4.68 10.73
C ILE A 525 -20.47 -5.41 11.91
N ALA A 526 -19.75 -6.34 12.57
CA ALA A 526 -20.29 -7.10 13.68
C ALA A 526 -20.67 -6.21 14.87
N PHE A 527 -19.81 -5.27 15.25
CA PHE A 527 -20.07 -4.33 16.35
C PHE A 527 -21.27 -3.42 16.03
N SER A 528 -21.33 -2.84 14.82
CA SER A 528 -22.44 -2.01 14.37
C SER A 528 -23.77 -2.76 14.38
N CYS A 529 -23.80 -4.00 13.87
CA CYS A 529 -24.98 -4.85 13.90
C CYS A 529 -25.38 -5.20 15.34
N ILE A 530 -24.45 -5.63 16.20
CA ILE A 530 -24.73 -5.99 17.60
C ILE A 530 -25.29 -4.80 18.37
N VAL A 531 -24.65 -3.63 18.30
CA VAL A 531 -25.11 -2.43 19.03
C VAL A 531 -26.45 -1.91 18.51
N THR A 532 -26.68 -1.94 17.19
CA THR A 532 -27.97 -1.53 16.60
C THR A 532 -29.10 -2.50 16.97
N ILE A 533 -28.85 -3.82 16.90
CA ILE A 533 -29.80 -4.85 17.34
C ILE A 533 -30.09 -4.70 18.83
N LEU A 534 -29.06 -4.48 19.67
CA LEU A 534 -29.25 -4.25 21.10
C LEU A 534 -30.10 -3.01 21.38
N ASN A 535 -29.86 -1.87 20.72
CA ASN A 535 -30.64 -0.65 20.93
C ASN A 535 -32.12 -0.82 20.50
N LEU A 536 -32.36 -1.40 19.31
CA LEU A 536 -33.70 -1.66 18.79
C LEU A 536 -34.47 -2.75 19.57
N ALA A 537 -33.77 -3.75 20.10
CA ALA A 537 -34.36 -4.86 20.84
C ALA A 537 -34.54 -4.57 22.33
N LEU A 538 -33.67 -3.79 22.98
CA LEU A 538 -33.66 -3.60 24.44
C LEU A 538 -35.02 -3.12 24.95
N LEU A 539 -35.60 -2.10 24.33
CA LEU A 539 -36.88 -1.55 24.77
C LEU A 539 -38.02 -2.57 24.59
N LYS A 540 -38.07 -3.24 23.43
CA LYS A 540 -39.07 -4.28 23.13
C LYS A 540 -38.93 -5.50 24.07
N PHE A 541 -37.71 -5.92 24.37
CA PHE A 541 -37.39 -7.02 25.28
C PHE A 541 -37.80 -6.70 26.72
N LEU A 542 -37.44 -5.51 27.23
CA LEU A 542 -37.79 -5.07 28.58
C LEU A 542 -39.29 -4.83 28.79
N ILE A 543 -40.02 -4.44 27.73
CA ILE A 543 -41.47 -4.25 27.76
C ILE A 543 -42.21 -5.60 27.65
N TYR A 544 -41.77 -6.50 26.75
CA TYR A 544 -42.51 -7.72 26.41
C TYR A 544 -42.21 -8.91 27.36
N LEU A 545 -40.96 -9.08 27.83
CA LEU A 545 -40.64 -10.14 28.80
C LEU A 545 -41.08 -9.75 30.22
N SER A 546 -42.35 -10.01 30.52
CA SER A 546 -43.01 -9.82 31.82
C SER A 546 -42.19 -10.33 33.02
N LYS A 547 -41.38 -11.39 32.84
CA LYS A 547 -40.49 -11.97 33.85
C LYS A 547 -39.34 -11.03 34.26
N PHE A 548 -38.80 -10.24 33.33
CA PHE A 548 -37.83 -9.17 33.59
C PHE A 548 -38.49 -7.82 33.93
N ARG A 549 -39.74 -7.59 33.51
CA ARG A 549 -40.50 -6.37 33.84
C ARG A 549 -40.68 -6.18 35.36
N ARG A 550 -40.84 -7.25 36.15
CA ARG A 550 -41.12 -7.17 37.60
C ARG A 550 -40.14 -6.33 38.45
N PRO A 551 -38.81 -6.59 38.48
CA PRO A 551 -37.87 -5.79 39.29
C PRO A 551 -37.56 -4.39 38.73
N LEU A 552 -37.80 -4.16 37.43
CA LEU A 552 -37.47 -2.90 36.75
C LEU A 552 -38.68 -2.00 36.46
N SER A 553 -39.90 -2.52 36.67
CA SER A 553 -41.18 -1.87 36.33
C SER A 553 -41.25 -0.39 36.76
N PRO A 554 -40.95 -0.01 38.02
CA PRO A 554 -41.08 1.38 38.45
C PRO A 554 -40.09 2.35 37.78
N ARG A 555 -39.09 1.85 37.05
CA ARG A 555 -38.11 2.66 36.29
C ARG A 555 -38.42 2.67 34.79
N ILE A 556 -38.93 1.55 34.26
CA ILE A 556 -39.43 1.44 32.88
C ILE A 556 -40.71 2.26 32.70
N GLU A 557 -41.63 2.23 33.68
CA GLU A 557 -42.85 3.05 33.69
C GLU A 557 -42.53 4.56 33.72
N ARG A 558 -41.46 4.96 34.41
CA ARG A 558 -40.98 6.36 34.38
C ARG A 558 -40.43 6.74 33.01
N TRP A 559 -39.64 5.89 32.38
CA TRP A 559 -39.23 6.08 30.98
C TRP A 559 -40.42 6.21 30.03
N ILE A 560 -41.52 5.51 30.29
CA ILE A 560 -42.76 5.66 29.51
C ILE A 560 -43.43 7.02 29.80
N GLN A 561 -43.66 7.36 31.07
CA GLN A 561 -44.35 8.61 31.45
C GLN A 561 -43.55 9.89 31.17
N ASP A 562 -42.22 9.85 31.18
CA ASP A 562 -41.33 10.97 30.81
C ASP A 562 -41.26 11.16 29.27
N GLY A 563 -41.93 10.32 28.48
CA GLY A 563 -41.98 10.41 27.01
C GLY A 563 -42.94 11.48 26.49
N VAL A 564 -42.63 12.10 25.34
CA VAL A 564 -43.32 13.30 24.83
C VAL A 564 -44.85 13.16 24.74
N PHE A 565 -45.37 12.06 24.20
CA PHE A 565 -46.82 11.84 24.09
C PHE A 565 -47.50 11.58 25.45
N GLN A 566 -46.78 11.04 26.44
CA GLN A 566 -47.29 10.86 27.80
C GLN A 566 -47.27 12.18 28.59
N LEU A 567 -46.28 13.05 28.37
CA LEU A 567 -46.28 14.42 28.88
C LEU A 567 -47.40 15.27 28.22
N GLN A 568 -47.61 15.12 26.91
CA GLN A 568 -48.73 15.72 26.19
C GLN A 568 -50.08 15.26 26.77
N ARG A 569 -50.30 13.95 26.94
CA ARG A 569 -51.47 13.39 27.63
C ARG A 569 -51.69 14.02 29.00
N GLN A 570 -50.63 14.15 29.80
CA GLN A 570 -50.71 14.75 31.14
C GLN A 570 -51.05 16.25 31.11
N ALA A 571 -50.76 16.97 30.01
CA ALA A 571 -51.18 18.35 29.82
C ALA A 571 -52.66 18.45 29.41
N TYR A 572 -53.13 17.68 28.43
CA TYR A 572 -54.55 17.66 28.04
C TYR A 572 -55.45 17.19 29.19
N GLY A 573 -55.06 16.11 29.90
CA GLY A 573 -55.72 15.64 31.11
C GLY A 573 -55.58 16.52 32.35
N ARG A 574 -54.99 17.74 32.23
CA ARG A 574 -55.04 18.81 33.24
C ARG A 574 -56.06 19.91 32.92
N HIS A 575 -56.61 19.89 31.70
CA HIS A 575 -57.73 20.72 31.27
C HIS A 575 -58.99 19.87 31.03
N ASP A 576 -59.05 18.68 31.66
CA ASP A 576 -60.11 17.68 31.53
C ASP A 576 -60.42 17.24 30.09
N GLN A 577 -59.40 17.27 29.21
CA GLN A 577 -59.51 16.86 27.81
C GLN A 577 -58.94 15.45 27.56
N GLY A 578 -59.73 14.64 26.86
CA GLY A 578 -59.34 13.33 26.33
C GLY A 578 -59.65 12.15 27.26
N SER A 579 -60.43 11.19 26.77
CA SER A 579 -60.65 9.87 27.37
C SER A 579 -59.49 8.95 27.01
N TRP A 580 -58.39 8.98 27.78
CA TRP A 580 -57.14 8.33 27.38
C TRP A 580 -57.04 6.84 27.76
N GLU A 581 -56.81 5.99 26.77
CA GLU A 581 -56.38 4.60 26.94
C GLU A 581 -54.86 4.41 26.78
N ARG A 582 -54.39 3.15 26.88
CA ARG A 582 -52.98 2.75 26.69
C ARG A 582 -51.97 3.50 27.56
N ILE A 583 -52.37 3.89 28.77
CA ILE A 583 -51.60 4.72 29.70
C ILE A 583 -50.23 4.09 30.07
N ASP A 584 -50.07 2.76 30.08
CA ASP A 584 -48.79 2.08 30.32
C ASP A 584 -47.92 1.87 29.06
N LYS A 585 -48.28 2.48 27.92
CA LYS A 585 -47.58 2.35 26.62
C LYS A 585 -46.92 3.67 26.21
N GLU A 586 -45.93 3.58 25.32
CA GLU A 586 -45.16 4.74 24.84
C GLU A 586 -46.01 5.75 24.05
N ILE A 587 -47.03 5.28 23.33
CA ILE A 587 -48.03 6.09 22.65
C ILE A 587 -49.39 5.79 23.31
N PRO A 588 -49.97 6.73 24.09
CA PRO A 588 -51.36 6.69 24.51
C PRO A 588 -52.28 7.06 23.34
N ALA A 589 -53.56 6.71 23.44
CA ALA A 589 -54.59 7.06 22.46
C ALA A 589 -55.87 7.48 23.19
N THR A 590 -56.77 8.18 22.52
CA THR A 590 -58.15 8.39 23.00
C THR A 590 -58.98 7.13 22.73
N VAL A 591 -60.00 6.87 23.56
CA VAL A 591 -60.86 5.67 23.47
C VAL A 591 -61.74 5.70 22.20
N ILE A 592 -62.09 6.90 21.75
CA ILE A 592 -62.76 7.19 20.47
C ILE A 592 -62.03 8.35 19.77
N ASP A 593 -62.48 8.73 18.57
CA ASP A 593 -61.95 9.90 17.84
C ASP A 593 -62.45 11.19 18.50
N GLU A 594 -61.64 11.78 19.38
CA GLU A 594 -62.01 12.93 20.20
C GLU A 594 -61.24 14.19 19.77
N ILE A 595 -61.96 15.30 19.61
CA ILE A 595 -61.37 16.60 19.28
C ILE A 595 -60.73 17.19 20.54
N LEU A 596 -59.41 17.36 20.52
CA LEU A 596 -58.65 18.08 21.54
C LEU A 596 -58.50 19.56 21.13
N TYR A 597 -58.77 20.48 22.06
CA TYR A 597 -58.66 21.93 21.87
C TYR A 597 -57.28 22.43 22.31
N GLU A 598 -56.71 23.38 21.56
CA GLU A 598 -55.36 23.91 21.82
C GLU A 598 -55.18 24.37 23.28
N LEU A 599 -54.05 24.02 23.87
CA LEU A 599 -53.74 24.30 25.27
C LEU A 599 -53.55 25.81 25.49
N PRO A 600 -54.14 26.42 26.55
CA PRO A 600 -54.07 27.85 26.76
C PRO A 600 -52.63 28.32 27.04
N LEU A 601 -52.24 29.44 26.43
CA LEU A 601 -50.90 30.02 26.54
C LEU A 601 -50.60 30.58 27.94
N GLU A 602 -51.63 30.97 28.68
CA GLU A 602 -51.53 31.40 30.07
C GLU A 602 -52.31 30.43 30.97
N LEU A 603 -51.65 29.92 32.01
CA LEU A 603 -52.27 29.15 33.07
C LEU A 603 -52.69 30.11 34.19
N GLU A 604 -53.98 30.21 34.47
CA GLU A 604 -54.45 30.90 35.67
C GLU A 604 -53.80 30.26 36.91
N PRO A 605 -53.10 31.04 37.75
CA PRO A 605 -52.49 30.48 38.95
C PRO A 605 -53.59 30.06 39.94
N PRO A 606 -53.44 28.91 40.63
CA PRO A 606 -54.38 28.54 41.68
C PRO A 606 -54.42 29.64 42.74
N ALA A 607 -55.62 29.99 43.21
CA ALA A 607 -55.86 31.12 44.10
C ALA A 607 -55.27 30.90 45.52
N CYS A 608 -53.96 31.06 45.65
CA CYS A 608 -53.23 30.93 46.92
C CYS A 608 -53.64 32.05 47.89
N SER A 609 -54.51 31.74 48.85
CA SER A 609 -54.93 32.70 49.88
C SER A 609 -53.87 32.85 50.96
N HIS A 610 -53.54 34.10 51.34
CA HIS A 610 -52.55 34.35 52.40
C HIS A 610 -53.20 34.33 53.79
N VAL A 611 -53.18 33.17 54.44
CA VAL A 611 -53.63 33.02 55.83
C VAL A 611 -52.43 32.78 56.76
N ARG A 612 -52.25 33.68 57.74
CA ARG A 612 -51.22 33.59 58.81
C ARG A 612 -49.78 33.29 58.35
N GLY A 613 -49.32 33.93 57.27
CA GLY A 613 -47.90 33.94 56.89
C GLY A 613 -47.36 32.60 56.35
N LYS A 614 -48.22 31.59 56.18
CA LYS A 614 -47.95 30.43 55.33
C LYS A 614 -48.58 30.72 53.96
N LEU A 615 -47.90 30.32 52.88
CA LEU A 615 -48.52 30.31 51.56
C LEU A 615 -49.26 28.98 51.42
N ASP A 616 -50.59 29.02 51.42
CA ASP A 616 -51.41 27.82 51.27
C ASP A 616 -52.12 27.86 49.90
N CYS A 617 -51.94 26.80 49.13
CA CYS A 617 -52.35 26.70 47.73
C CYS A 617 -53.12 25.39 47.52
N THR A 618 -54.11 25.13 48.36
CA THR A 618 -54.99 23.96 48.26
C THR A 618 -55.95 24.10 47.07
N GLY A 619 -55.47 23.70 45.89
CA GLY A 619 -56.36 23.20 44.84
C GLY A 619 -57.09 21.96 45.35
N THR A 620 -58.36 21.81 44.96
CA THR A 620 -59.35 20.87 45.53
C THR A 620 -58.82 19.45 45.75
N GLU A 621 -59.02 18.89 46.95
CA GLU A 621 -58.81 17.46 47.19
C GLU A 621 -59.86 16.64 46.44
N MET A 622 -59.51 16.10 45.26
CA MET A 622 -60.34 15.10 44.61
C MET A 622 -60.10 13.73 45.26
N GLN A 623 -60.88 13.43 46.31
CA GLN A 623 -60.81 12.18 47.05
C GLN A 623 -61.30 11.01 46.18
N ALA A 624 -60.36 10.25 45.61
CA ALA A 624 -60.66 9.02 44.89
C ALA A 624 -60.98 7.86 45.84
N GLN A 625 -62.18 7.87 46.42
CA GLN A 625 -62.77 6.65 47.00
C GLN A 625 -63.24 5.73 45.88
N VAL A 626 -62.67 4.54 45.79
CA VAL A 626 -63.24 3.39 45.07
C VAL A 626 -63.23 2.21 46.04
N GLN A 627 -64.43 1.71 46.37
CA GLN A 627 -64.58 0.53 47.22
C GLN A 627 -64.05 -0.73 46.50
N ALA A 628 -63.42 -1.60 47.26
CA ALA A 628 -63.30 -2.99 46.88
C ALA A 628 -64.53 -3.74 47.42
N ASP A 629 -65.33 -4.33 46.53
CA ASP A 629 -66.44 -5.21 46.88
C ASP A 629 -66.37 -6.51 46.06
N ALA A 630 -66.99 -7.56 46.58
CA ALA A 630 -66.67 -8.95 46.21
C ALA A 630 -67.57 -9.56 45.12
N SER A 631 -67.06 -10.64 44.51
CA SER A 631 -67.87 -11.69 43.85
C SER A 631 -68.76 -12.43 44.88
N PRO A 632 -69.75 -13.28 44.49
CA PRO A 632 -69.93 -13.90 43.17
C PRO A 632 -71.38 -14.07 42.64
N SER A 633 -71.50 -14.41 41.34
CA SER A 633 -72.44 -15.46 40.87
C SER A 633 -72.15 -15.90 39.43
N ALA A 634 -72.44 -17.16 39.13
CA ALA A 634 -72.50 -17.78 37.79
C ALA A 634 -73.89 -18.47 37.66
N PRO A 635 -74.27 -19.19 36.57
CA PRO A 635 -73.51 -19.59 35.37
C PRO A 635 -74.30 -19.51 34.02
N THR A 636 -73.79 -20.19 32.98
CA THR A 636 -74.49 -20.67 31.75
C THR A 636 -74.93 -19.60 30.70
N THR A 637 -75.00 -19.86 29.37
CA THR A 637 -74.94 -21.13 28.60
C THR A 637 -74.42 -20.96 27.13
N THR A 638 -73.88 -22.04 26.54
CA THR A 638 -73.85 -22.44 25.09
C THR A 638 -73.35 -21.55 23.92
N ASN A 639 -72.26 -22.02 23.30
CA ASN A 639 -72.09 -22.50 21.90
C ASN A 639 -72.56 -21.72 20.62
N GLY A 640 -71.70 -21.72 19.59
CA GLY A 640 -72.04 -21.57 18.15
C GLY A 640 -71.29 -20.41 17.46
N LYS A 641 -70.23 -20.51 16.63
CA LYS A 641 -69.75 -21.42 15.56
C LYS A 641 -70.25 -21.01 14.13
N GLY A 642 -69.30 -20.62 13.26
CA GLY A 642 -69.47 -20.35 11.81
C GLY A 642 -69.60 -18.85 11.45
N SER A 643 -68.87 -18.17 10.55
CA SER A 643 -67.87 -18.45 9.47
C SER A 643 -68.36 -18.47 8.02
N VAL A 644 -67.62 -17.76 7.14
CA VAL A 644 -67.62 -17.78 5.65
C VAL A 644 -68.66 -16.91 4.91
N GLY A 645 -68.18 -16.16 3.91
CA GLY A 645 -68.96 -15.77 2.71
C GLY A 645 -68.93 -14.28 2.32
N PRO A 646 -68.27 -13.89 1.20
CA PRO A 646 -68.32 -12.52 0.64
C PRO A 646 -69.28 -12.38 -0.56
N GLY A 647 -69.56 -11.14 -0.96
CA GLY A 647 -70.26 -10.75 -2.20
C GLY A 647 -69.64 -9.48 -2.82
N SER A 648 -69.90 -9.25 -4.11
CA SER A 648 -69.26 -8.23 -4.97
C SER A 648 -70.28 -7.41 -5.79
N GLU A 649 -69.81 -6.55 -6.71
CA GLU A 649 -70.61 -5.71 -7.66
C GLU A 649 -71.38 -4.56 -6.96
N ASP A 650 -71.74 -3.40 -7.55
CA ASP A 650 -71.05 -2.46 -8.48
C ASP A 650 -71.60 -1.02 -8.15
N GLY A 651 -71.38 0.13 -8.82
CA GLY A 651 -70.79 0.49 -10.12
C GLY A 651 -71.06 1.98 -10.47
N VAL A 652 -71.09 2.31 -11.78
CA VAL A 652 -71.61 3.57 -12.40
C VAL A 652 -70.72 4.85 -12.33
N SER A 653 -70.79 5.65 -13.41
CA SER A 653 -69.94 6.81 -13.75
C SER A 653 -70.74 7.95 -14.42
N VAL A 654 -70.28 9.21 -14.33
CA VAL A 654 -70.71 10.34 -15.19
C VAL A 654 -69.54 11.34 -15.41
N ASP A 655 -69.38 11.84 -16.64
CA ASP A 655 -68.32 12.80 -17.07
C ASP A 655 -68.70 14.29 -16.86
N THR A 656 -67.72 15.21 -17.00
CA THR A 656 -67.73 16.19 -18.13
C THR A 656 -66.47 17.11 -18.24
N HIS A 657 -66.11 17.35 -19.51
CA HIS A 657 -65.09 18.23 -20.13
C HIS A 657 -64.59 19.54 -19.46
N GLN A 658 -63.29 19.84 -19.65
CA GLN A 658 -62.70 20.82 -20.61
C GLN A 658 -61.15 20.71 -20.55
N THR A 659 -60.37 20.42 -21.63
CA THR A 659 -59.84 21.31 -22.72
C THR A 659 -59.10 22.56 -22.20
N GLU A 660 -57.90 22.96 -22.69
CA GLU A 660 -57.30 22.75 -24.02
C GLU A 660 -55.72 22.78 -24.04
N ASN A 661 -55.13 22.71 -25.25
CA ASN A 661 -53.71 22.60 -25.65
C ASN A 661 -52.77 23.76 -25.17
N GLY A 662 -51.43 23.71 -25.26
CA GLY A 662 -50.47 22.67 -25.70
C GLY A 662 -49.20 23.25 -26.40
N THR A 663 -48.11 22.47 -26.51
CA THR A 663 -46.88 22.67 -27.37
C THR A 663 -46.02 23.96 -27.23
N ASP A 664 -44.73 24.07 -27.59
CA ASP A 664 -43.54 23.17 -27.72
C ASP A 664 -42.32 24.07 -28.17
N TRP A 665 -41.08 23.57 -28.13
CA TRP A 665 -39.81 24.14 -28.69
C TRP A 665 -39.18 25.42 -28.12
N GLY A 666 -37.83 25.47 -28.11
CA GLY A 666 -37.04 26.70 -27.93
C GLY A 666 -35.57 26.52 -27.48
N TYR A 667 -34.65 26.22 -28.41
CA TYR A 667 -33.20 26.38 -28.18
C TYR A 667 -32.74 27.78 -28.62
N VAL A 668 -31.83 28.42 -27.86
CA VAL A 668 -30.99 29.54 -28.33
C VAL A 668 -29.57 29.38 -27.75
N VAL A 669 -28.57 29.77 -28.56
CA VAL A 669 -27.14 29.87 -28.21
C VAL A 669 -26.74 31.34 -28.33
N GLU A 670 -25.83 31.83 -27.49
CA GLU A 670 -25.15 33.10 -27.74
C GLU A 670 -23.70 33.08 -27.25
N GLU A 671 -22.80 33.73 -28.02
CA GLU A 671 -21.37 33.91 -27.74
C GLU A 671 -21.13 35.32 -27.13
N GLY A 672 -19.99 35.59 -26.47
CA GLY A 672 -19.79 36.92 -25.88
C GLY A 672 -18.42 37.27 -25.30
N GLU A 673 -17.49 37.64 -26.18
CA GLU A 673 -16.37 38.58 -25.94
C GLU A 673 -15.24 38.25 -24.94
N ALA A 674 -14.18 39.08 -25.00
CA ALA A 674 -12.87 38.82 -24.41
C ALA A 674 -12.34 40.01 -23.60
N ALA A 675 -11.40 39.75 -22.68
CA ALA A 675 -10.64 40.78 -21.98
C ALA A 675 -9.13 40.58 -22.19
N LYS A 676 -8.43 41.63 -22.66
CA LYS A 676 -6.99 41.62 -22.94
C LYS A 676 -6.37 42.99 -22.64
N ALA A 677 -5.65 43.10 -21.54
CA ALA A 677 -4.97 44.33 -21.10
C ALA A 677 -3.50 44.04 -20.72
N ARG A 678 -2.65 45.09 -20.67
CA ARG A 678 -1.19 45.00 -20.47
C ARG A 678 -0.69 45.92 -19.35
N HIS A 679 0.50 45.58 -18.84
CA HIS A 679 1.55 46.46 -18.26
C HIS A 679 1.21 47.46 -17.13
N SER A 680 1.81 47.21 -15.97
CA SER A 680 2.98 47.99 -15.45
C SER A 680 3.74 47.05 -14.48
N GLN A 681 5.08 46.95 -14.49
CA GLN A 681 6.06 47.94 -14.03
C GLN A 681 5.87 48.39 -12.57
N GLN A 682 6.49 47.65 -11.65
CA GLN A 682 7.62 48.18 -10.88
C GLN A 682 8.62 47.06 -10.55
#